data_AF-A0A7K4KYH8-F1
#
_entry.id   AF-A0A7K4KYH8-F1
#
_cell.length_a   1.000
_cell.length_b   1.000
_cell.length_c   1.000
_cell.angle_alpha   90.00
_cell.angle_beta   90.00
_cell.angle_gamma   90.00
#
_symmetry.space_group_name_H-M   'P 1'
#
loop_
_entity.id
_entity.type
_entity.pdbx_description
1 polymer ?
#
loop_
_entity_poly.entity_id
_entity_poly.type
_entity_poly.pdbx_seq_one_letter_code
_entity_poly.pdbx_strand_id
1 'polypeptide(L)'
;QGRGLPALSPDALRDISPEELDRFVSHVAALLRSRNLGPEAVDCLQRLHLVVAATKYPRRLDGKFVELLQTVLCLPTCPEQVQVLCTAILREMSPCNELILSCDKVRDPKLLSLVSSVLLAQAMSAVGQHVVKFLEGRLPEGQSSRHLLPVLSNVISLSPEALTEEQVNLVSKKMVDWLRYASTQQGVPQSSGGFFSNPRARQPGPVTEVDGAVATDFFTVLSLSQHYTEDQWLNMQAFSMLRKWLLCYGGDGLSTPDSGDRSETDSSVMSLVSVTSTSSHLLPPKERLREKAFEYCQRLLEQSNRHGSSPTLTWLFAPLQCLIEAVTILDIICKQDTSYVYRTLSSMKMLHDRISGDVSYARALLPIAQYFLNHSEMAAVDSDAIYKHLFTEIPAQLFHNQPLAFEFILFCKDNSQLFTDTSSIFRQSFPNLFKFLAWNSPSLISEFVDFLPFLLDAGTAVEIFHLLLNLPCLTAALDIQLRSPSPHASEKAACDPAAKPANFLEAFRHPLYKSTFQYLLRIESTPEDPPESLVPLRQLLGPLASSPRVVQCADTVPVLLELFFSVVTEFADKPLINQLALLVLQRSDQLCDIPAFKDEVYRVLSTELTTLCKLHPALIVELSKELLDFSGIISNIRNKEPLFTHVVWAIGEYLSVSYDKRCTVEQINRFFEALEATLFEITQIRPLASVPSYEPRVITVLMTTLTKLAARSQDLIPRVSLFLSKMRMFVQNPAVTSAYCEEDREEILIRATELMNLLKTPSVAQFVFTPPVNVATTTLQRDANASLPFALRIVSRLLEGGTGFMPG
;
A
#
# COMPACT_ATOMS: atom_id res chain seq x y z
N GLN A 1 38.78 -34.21 29.21
CA GLN A 1 38.09 -34.76 28.03
C GLN A 1 37.58 -33.58 27.21
N GLY A 2 38.45 -33.08 26.33
CA GLY A 2 38.10 -32.06 25.36
C GLY A 2 37.55 -32.74 24.11
N ARG A 3 36.31 -32.43 23.76
CA ARG A 3 35.89 -32.40 22.36
C ARG A 3 35.54 -30.95 22.08
N GLY A 4 36.52 -30.21 21.57
CA GLY A 4 36.24 -28.96 20.86
C GLY A 4 35.33 -29.32 19.68
N LEU A 5 34.16 -28.69 19.63
CA LEU A 5 33.29 -28.73 18.46
C LEU A 5 34.09 -28.25 17.24
N PRO A 6 34.23 -29.05 16.17
CA PRO A 6 35.02 -28.69 14.99
C PRO A 6 34.43 -27.44 14.31
N ALA A 7 35.23 -26.78 13.48
CA ALA A 7 34.81 -25.61 12.69
C ALA A 7 33.55 -25.94 11.87
N LEU A 8 32.39 -25.47 12.33
CA LEU A 8 31.09 -25.73 11.71
C LEU A 8 30.83 -24.71 10.59
N SER A 9 30.32 -25.21 9.47
CA SER A 9 29.81 -24.38 8.38
C SER A 9 28.57 -23.58 8.83
N PRO A 10 28.23 -22.46 8.16
CA PRO A 10 27.07 -21.62 8.50
C PRO A 10 25.75 -22.38 8.58
N ASP A 11 25.60 -23.45 7.78
CA ASP A 11 24.41 -24.30 7.76
C ASP A 11 24.27 -25.18 9.00
N ALA A 12 25.38 -25.63 9.59
CA ALA A 12 25.34 -26.49 10.77
C ALA A 12 25.09 -25.73 12.09
N LEU A 13 25.26 -24.40 12.09
CA LEU A 13 24.95 -23.52 13.22
C LEU A 13 23.44 -23.24 13.35
N ARG A 14 22.65 -23.45 12.29
CA ARG A 14 21.20 -23.25 12.28
C ARG A 14 20.42 -24.34 13.04
N ASP A 15 20.96 -25.56 13.09
CA ASP A 15 20.29 -26.76 13.61
C ASP A 15 20.76 -27.23 15.00
N ILE A 16 21.49 -26.39 15.75
CA ILE A 16 21.91 -26.72 17.13
C ILE A 16 20.69 -26.95 18.02
N SER A 17 20.65 -28.09 18.73
CA SER A 17 19.59 -28.41 19.69
C SER A 17 19.65 -27.54 20.96
N PRO A 18 18.52 -27.30 21.65
CA PRO A 18 18.50 -26.48 22.87
C PRO A 18 19.40 -27.04 23.99
N GLU A 19 19.48 -28.37 24.13
CA GLU A 19 20.33 -29.01 25.13
C GLU A 19 21.84 -28.83 24.87
N GLU A 20 22.23 -28.81 23.60
CA GLU A 20 23.63 -28.55 23.20
C GLU A 20 23.99 -27.09 23.42
N LEU A 21 23.05 -26.18 23.18
CA LEU A 21 23.20 -24.76 23.48
C LEU A 21 23.37 -24.54 24.98
N ASP A 22 22.55 -25.17 25.83
CA ASP A 22 22.65 -25.02 27.29
C ASP A 22 23.98 -25.54 27.85
N ARG A 23 24.48 -26.67 27.32
CA ARG A 23 25.82 -27.19 27.67
C ARG A 23 26.92 -26.23 27.25
N PHE A 24 26.82 -25.67 26.05
CA PHE A 24 27.79 -24.70 25.54
C PHE A 24 27.77 -23.40 26.36
N VAL A 25 26.59 -22.84 26.63
CA VAL A 25 26.40 -21.65 27.47
C VAL A 25 26.94 -21.89 28.88
N SER A 26 26.72 -23.07 29.46
CA SER A 26 27.27 -23.43 30.78
C SER A 26 28.80 -23.44 30.79
N HIS A 27 29.43 -23.91 29.71
CA HIS A 27 30.89 -23.87 29.54
C HIS A 27 31.41 -22.44 29.42
N VAL A 28 30.76 -21.60 28.60
CA VAL A 28 31.11 -20.17 28.48
C VAL A 28 30.93 -19.45 29.82
N ALA A 29 29.86 -19.75 30.55
CA ALA A 29 29.60 -19.16 31.88
C ALA A 29 30.70 -19.51 32.89
N ALA A 30 31.25 -20.73 32.84
CA ALA A 30 32.35 -21.14 33.69
C ALA A 30 33.64 -20.34 33.38
N LEU A 31 33.96 -20.16 32.10
CA LEU A 31 35.12 -19.37 31.65
C LEU A 31 35.02 -17.88 32.06
N LEU A 32 33.83 -17.30 31.92
CA LEU A 32 33.57 -15.91 32.32
C LEU A 32 33.65 -15.73 33.85
N ARG A 33 33.14 -16.68 34.64
CA ARG A 33 33.21 -16.64 36.11
C ARG A 33 34.63 -16.85 36.64
N SER A 34 35.43 -17.67 35.98
CA SER A 34 36.84 -17.91 36.38
C SER A 34 37.77 -16.73 36.06
N ARG A 35 37.25 -15.66 35.43
CA ARG A 35 37.99 -14.46 34.98
C ARG A 35 39.18 -14.75 34.07
N ASN A 36 39.20 -15.92 33.43
CA ASN A 36 40.21 -16.29 32.43
C ASN A 36 39.83 -15.70 31.07
N LEU A 37 39.90 -14.37 30.95
CA LEU A 37 39.51 -13.60 29.77
C LEU A 37 40.57 -13.65 28.65
N GLY A 38 41.06 -14.85 28.36
CA GLY A 38 42.06 -15.13 27.34
C GLY A 38 41.46 -15.43 25.96
N PRO A 39 42.28 -15.90 24.99
CA PRO A 39 41.84 -16.17 23.62
C PRO A 39 40.74 -17.23 23.51
N GLU A 40 40.72 -18.21 24.42
CA GLU A 40 39.68 -19.26 24.48
C GLU A 40 38.29 -18.68 24.82
N ALA A 41 38.21 -17.70 25.72
CA ALA A 41 36.97 -17.02 26.04
C ALA A 41 36.46 -16.18 24.84
N VAL A 42 37.36 -15.55 24.10
CA VAL A 42 37.04 -14.79 22.89
C VAL A 42 36.48 -15.69 21.79
N ASP A 43 37.12 -16.83 21.50
CA ASP A 43 36.64 -17.80 20.51
C ASP A 43 35.24 -18.34 20.89
N CYS A 44 35.05 -18.71 22.16
CA CYS A 44 33.76 -19.19 22.63
C CYS A 44 32.66 -18.13 22.53
N LEU A 45 32.95 -16.86 22.84
CA LEU A 45 31.99 -15.76 22.72
C LEU A 45 31.69 -15.42 21.26
N GLN A 46 32.67 -15.46 20.35
CA GLN A 46 32.43 -15.28 18.91
C GLN A 46 31.50 -16.34 18.36
N ARG A 47 31.75 -17.60 18.73
CA ARG A 47 30.88 -18.72 18.34
C ARG A 47 29.49 -18.57 18.91
N LEU A 48 29.36 -18.16 20.17
CA LEU A 48 28.06 -17.91 20.79
C LEU A 48 27.30 -16.78 20.08
N HIS A 49 27.97 -15.67 19.73
CA HIS A 49 27.37 -14.58 18.98
C HIS A 49 26.82 -15.06 17.63
N LEU A 50 27.58 -15.86 16.88
CA LEU A 50 27.13 -16.44 15.61
C LEU A 50 25.91 -17.34 15.78
N VAL A 51 25.87 -18.17 16.83
CA VAL A 51 24.72 -19.04 17.12
C VAL A 51 23.47 -18.23 17.43
N VAL A 52 23.59 -17.12 18.17
CA VAL A 52 22.46 -16.24 18.49
C VAL A 52 22.01 -15.43 17.27
N ALA A 53 22.93 -14.99 16.42
CA ALA A 53 22.63 -14.17 15.25
C ALA A 53 22.10 -14.97 14.03
N ALA A 54 22.46 -16.24 13.87
CA ALA A 54 22.18 -17.02 12.66
C ALA A 54 20.81 -17.72 12.62
N THR A 55 19.84 -17.32 13.43
CA THR A 55 18.58 -18.07 13.63
C THR A 55 17.34 -17.36 13.10
N LYS A 56 16.46 -18.11 12.41
CA LYS A 56 15.15 -17.64 11.91
C LYS A 56 14.16 -17.28 13.05
N TYR A 57 14.42 -17.77 14.26
CA TYR A 57 13.62 -17.51 15.47
C TYR A 57 14.53 -17.01 16.60
N PRO A 58 14.10 -16.02 17.41
CA PRO A 58 14.90 -15.50 18.51
C PRO A 58 15.15 -16.57 19.57
N ARG A 59 16.40 -17.01 19.74
CA ARG A 59 16.79 -17.94 20.81
C ARG A 59 17.04 -17.15 22.09
N ARG A 60 16.32 -17.47 23.17
CA ARG A 60 16.51 -16.82 24.48
C ARG A 60 17.55 -17.56 25.32
N LEU A 61 18.58 -16.84 25.74
CA LEU A 61 19.56 -17.29 26.73
C LEU A 61 18.97 -17.16 28.14
N ASP A 62 19.41 -18.00 29.08
CA ASP A 62 19.00 -17.94 30.49
C ASP A 62 19.37 -16.61 31.15
N GLY A 63 18.48 -16.07 31.99
CA GLY A 63 18.65 -14.77 32.63
C GLY A 63 19.89 -14.65 33.50
N LYS A 64 20.29 -15.73 34.18
CA LYS A 64 21.52 -15.76 34.98
C LYS A 64 22.78 -15.61 34.11
N PHE A 65 22.71 -16.05 32.86
CA PHE A 65 23.80 -15.87 31.90
C PHE A 65 23.81 -14.45 31.33
N VAL A 66 22.63 -13.87 31.09
CA VAL A 66 22.47 -12.46 30.70
C VAL A 66 23.02 -11.51 31.77
N GLU A 67 22.76 -11.77 33.06
CA GLU A 67 23.36 -11.03 34.17
C GLU A 67 24.89 -11.17 34.24
N LEU A 68 25.41 -12.36 33.96
CA LEU A 68 26.85 -12.62 33.92
C LEU A 68 27.53 -11.81 32.80
N LEU A 69 26.93 -11.77 31.60
CA LEU A 69 27.42 -10.96 30.48
C LEU A 69 27.44 -9.46 30.83
N GLN A 70 26.38 -8.96 31.48
CA GLN A 70 26.33 -7.57 31.96
C GLN A 70 27.46 -7.27 32.96
N THR A 71 27.67 -8.18 33.91
CA THR A 71 28.72 -8.04 34.94
C THR A 71 30.12 -8.02 34.32
N VAL A 72 30.37 -8.89 33.33
CA VAL A 72 31.65 -8.95 32.61
C VAL A 72 31.88 -7.71 31.74
N LEU A 73 30.83 -7.21 31.08
CA LEU A 73 30.88 -5.98 30.29
C LEU A 73 31.33 -4.78 31.14
N CYS A 74 30.74 -4.62 32.33
CA CYS A 74 31.04 -3.50 33.21
C CYS A 74 32.32 -3.69 34.06
N LEU A 75 33.09 -4.75 33.84
CA LEU A 75 34.29 -5.03 34.63
C LEU A 75 35.48 -4.15 34.17
N PRO A 76 36.12 -3.36 35.06
CA PRO A 76 37.18 -2.41 34.67
C PRO A 76 38.43 -3.04 34.05
N THR A 77 38.70 -4.32 34.35
CA THR A 77 39.89 -5.07 33.90
C THR A 77 39.60 -5.98 32.70
N CYS A 78 38.44 -5.83 32.05
CA CYS A 78 38.01 -6.68 30.94
C CYS A 78 38.74 -6.28 29.63
N PRO A 79 39.25 -7.24 28.83
CA PRO A 79 39.77 -6.94 27.50
C PRO A 79 38.70 -6.36 26.57
N GLU A 80 39.07 -5.36 25.74
CA GLU A 80 38.12 -4.68 24.83
C GLU A 80 37.37 -5.66 23.91
N GLN A 81 38.05 -6.69 23.40
CA GLN A 81 37.43 -7.70 22.53
C GLN A 81 36.30 -8.47 23.22
N VAL A 82 36.48 -8.80 24.50
CA VAL A 82 35.45 -9.49 25.30
C VAL A 82 34.28 -8.56 25.54
N GLN A 83 34.53 -7.28 25.88
CA GLN A 83 33.47 -6.29 26.06
C GLN A 83 32.63 -6.09 24.79
N VAL A 84 33.27 -6.01 23.62
CA VAL A 84 32.57 -5.90 22.32
C VAL A 84 31.70 -7.13 22.05
N LEU A 85 32.21 -8.33 22.31
CA LEU A 85 31.45 -9.57 22.08
C LEU A 85 30.29 -9.74 23.06
N CYS A 86 30.49 -9.43 24.35
CA CYS A 86 29.39 -9.39 25.32
C CYS A 86 28.32 -8.38 24.88
N THR A 87 28.73 -7.20 24.41
CA THR A 87 27.82 -6.18 23.88
C THR A 87 27.03 -6.67 22.67
N ALA A 88 27.69 -7.31 21.70
CA ALA A 88 27.06 -7.83 20.50
C ALA A 88 26.03 -8.93 20.82
N ILE A 89 26.35 -9.85 21.73
CA ILE A 89 25.43 -10.89 22.19
C ILE A 89 24.22 -10.26 22.89
N LEU A 90 24.43 -9.33 23.84
CA LEU A 90 23.35 -8.67 24.57
C LEU A 90 22.44 -7.86 23.63
N ARG A 91 22.99 -7.24 22.59
CA ARG A 91 22.23 -6.51 21.57
C ARG A 91 21.31 -7.42 20.76
N GLU A 92 21.81 -8.57 20.27
CA GLU A 92 20.98 -9.56 19.55
C GLU A 92 19.88 -10.16 20.45
N MET A 93 20.14 -10.21 21.75
CA MET A 93 19.18 -10.68 22.75
C MET A 93 18.09 -9.65 23.12
N SER A 94 18.20 -8.41 22.66
CA SER A 94 17.29 -7.32 23.04
C SER A 94 16.06 -7.28 22.10
N PRO A 95 14.84 -7.00 22.60
CA PRO A 95 14.49 -6.61 23.97
C PRO A 95 14.37 -7.79 24.96
N CYS A 96 14.85 -7.59 26.20
CA CYS A 96 14.89 -8.61 27.27
C CYS A 96 14.67 -7.97 28.65
N ASN A 97 13.64 -8.42 29.38
CA ASN A 97 13.27 -7.88 30.70
C ASN A 97 14.32 -8.11 31.80
N GLU A 98 15.24 -9.06 31.59
CA GLU A 98 16.31 -9.41 32.54
C GLU A 98 17.56 -8.54 32.34
N LEU A 99 17.57 -7.65 31.34
CA LEU A 99 18.64 -6.69 31.12
C LEU A 99 18.41 -5.42 31.94
N ILE A 100 19.29 -5.13 32.90
CA ILE A 100 19.21 -3.96 33.78
C ILE A 100 20.54 -3.21 33.72
N LEU A 101 20.78 -2.50 32.61
CA LEU A 101 21.95 -1.64 32.43
C LEU A 101 21.63 -0.20 32.80
N SER A 102 22.56 0.48 33.50
CA SER A 102 22.45 1.90 33.87
C SER A 102 23.69 2.67 33.41
N CYS A 103 23.48 3.86 32.84
CA CYS A 103 24.55 4.76 32.40
C CYS A 103 25.25 5.48 33.56
N ASP A 104 24.60 5.61 34.72
CA ASP A 104 25.01 6.50 35.81
C ASP A 104 26.37 6.13 36.43
N LYS A 105 26.78 4.86 36.30
CA LYS A 105 27.99 4.31 36.92
C LYS A 105 29.18 4.25 35.94
N VAL A 106 28.98 4.53 34.66
CA VAL A 106 29.99 4.34 33.61
C VAL A 106 30.75 5.64 33.35
N ARG A 107 32.03 5.68 33.72
CA ARG A 107 32.91 6.85 33.52
C ARG A 107 33.79 6.78 32.27
N ASP A 108 33.97 5.59 31.72
CA ASP A 108 34.77 5.36 30.51
C ASP A 108 33.92 5.62 29.25
N PRO A 109 34.34 6.53 28.34
CA PRO A 109 33.58 6.84 27.12
C PRO A 109 33.44 5.64 26.18
N LYS A 110 34.41 4.72 26.13
CA LYS A 110 34.32 3.53 25.27
C LYS A 110 33.26 2.56 25.81
N LEU A 111 33.30 2.26 27.10
CA LEU A 111 32.28 1.45 27.76
C LEU A 111 30.89 2.10 27.66
N LEU A 112 30.79 3.42 27.78
CA LEU A 112 29.52 4.14 27.62
C LEU A 112 28.95 3.95 26.20
N SER A 113 29.80 3.98 25.17
CA SER A 113 29.41 3.70 23.79
C SER A 113 28.82 2.30 23.63
N LEU A 114 29.50 1.29 24.20
CA LEU A 114 29.05 -0.10 24.18
C LEU A 114 27.73 -0.28 24.93
N VAL A 115 27.61 0.22 26.15
CA VAL A 115 26.38 0.15 26.96
C VAL A 115 25.22 0.88 26.25
N SER A 116 25.47 2.05 25.68
CA SER A 116 24.45 2.80 24.94
C SER A 116 23.94 2.02 23.72
N SER A 117 24.79 1.23 23.05
CA SER A 117 24.37 0.40 21.92
C SER A 117 23.44 -0.75 22.34
N VAL A 118 23.60 -1.30 23.54
CA VAL A 118 22.68 -2.30 24.12
C VAL A 118 21.36 -1.63 24.54
N LEU A 119 21.44 -0.48 25.21
CA LEU A 119 20.27 0.28 25.64
C LEU A 119 19.42 0.75 24.45
N LEU A 120 20.06 1.14 23.34
CA LEU A 120 19.38 1.47 22.10
C LEU A 120 18.55 0.30 21.57
N ALA A 121 19.04 -0.93 21.69
CA ALA A 121 18.34 -2.14 21.25
C ALA A 121 17.26 -2.61 22.24
N GLN A 122 17.37 -2.28 23.53
CA GLN A 122 16.36 -2.61 24.54
C GLN A 122 15.11 -1.74 24.50
N ALA A 123 15.28 -0.43 24.25
CA ALA A 123 14.20 0.50 24.01
C ALA A 123 13.11 0.54 25.13
N MET A 124 13.53 0.52 26.41
CA MET A 124 12.63 0.56 27.57
C MET A 124 12.43 1.97 28.15
N SER A 125 11.21 2.27 28.63
CA SER A 125 10.82 3.56 29.21
C SER A 125 11.67 4.00 30.41
N ALA A 126 12.04 3.07 31.30
CA ALA A 126 12.85 3.35 32.50
C ALA A 126 14.26 3.88 32.20
N VAL A 127 14.78 3.66 30.98
CA VAL A 127 16.11 4.12 30.54
C VAL A 127 16.12 5.63 30.31
N GLY A 128 14.99 6.23 29.90
CA GLY A 128 14.89 7.65 29.56
C GLY A 128 15.30 8.57 30.71
N GLN A 129 14.81 8.30 31.92
CA GLN A 129 15.10 9.13 33.11
C GLN A 129 16.59 9.10 33.49
N HIS A 130 17.26 7.96 33.33
CA HIS A 130 18.69 7.81 33.60
C HIS A 130 19.54 8.54 32.56
N VAL A 131 19.14 8.46 31.28
CA VAL A 131 19.78 9.22 30.20
C VAL A 131 19.67 10.72 30.45
N VAL A 132 18.50 11.23 30.86
CA VAL A 132 18.32 12.65 31.15
C VAL A 132 19.18 13.10 32.33
N LYS A 133 19.20 12.34 33.44
CA LYS A 133 20.09 12.62 34.59
C LYS A 133 21.56 12.69 34.19
N PHE A 134 22.00 11.85 33.26
CA PHE A 134 23.36 11.90 32.74
C PHE A 134 23.62 13.18 31.90
N LEU A 135 22.63 13.63 31.13
CA LEU A 135 22.70 14.87 30.34
C LEU A 135 22.64 16.15 31.19
N GLU A 136 22.12 16.08 32.43
CA GLU A 136 22.12 17.18 33.41
C GLU A 136 23.54 17.53 33.89
N GLY A 137 24.41 16.54 34.03
CA GLY A 137 25.76 16.71 34.58
C GLY A 137 26.69 17.56 33.71
N ARG A 138 27.61 18.30 34.33
CA ARG A 138 28.79 18.82 33.62
C ARG A 138 29.72 17.65 33.34
N LEU A 139 29.80 17.23 32.08
CA LEU A 139 30.74 16.20 31.65
C LEU A 139 32.19 16.66 31.88
N PRO A 140 33.07 15.85 32.51
CA PRO A 140 34.51 16.07 32.54
C PRO A 140 35.10 16.18 31.14
N GLU A 141 36.19 16.94 30.98
CA GLU A 141 36.92 17.06 29.72
C GLU A 141 37.25 15.66 29.15
N GLY A 142 36.72 15.36 27.96
CA GLY A 142 36.95 14.09 27.25
C GLY A 142 35.82 13.05 27.34
N GLN A 143 34.76 13.28 28.11
CA GLN A 143 33.55 12.43 28.06
C GLN A 143 32.57 12.88 26.98
N SER A 144 31.83 11.93 26.43
CA SER A 144 31.08 12.13 25.21
C SER A 144 29.64 11.60 25.31
N SER A 145 28.66 12.47 25.10
CA SER A 145 27.22 12.17 25.17
C SER A 145 26.60 11.77 23.82
N ARG A 146 27.39 11.67 22.73
CA ARG A 146 26.90 11.31 21.37
C ARG A 146 26.12 9.99 21.31
N HIS A 147 26.35 9.07 22.23
CA HIS A 147 25.68 7.77 22.18
C HIS A 147 24.31 7.77 22.86
N LEU A 148 23.98 8.82 23.61
CA LEU A 148 22.81 8.87 24.47
C LEU A 148 21.58 9.50 23.82
N LEU A 149 21.75 10.47 22.91
CA LEU A 149 20.62 11.08 22.18
C LEU A 149 19.87 10.06 21.31
N PRO A 150 20.52 9.14 20.58
CA PRO A 150 19.81 8.10 19.84
C PRO A 150 18.99 7.18 20.76
N VAL A 151 19.50 6.86 21.95
CA VAL A 151 18.77 6.08 22.97
C VAL A 151 17.54 6.85 23.41
N LEU A 152 17.68 8.14 23.73
CA LEU A 152 16.57 9.01 24.10
C LEU A 152 15.52 9.12 22.99
N SER A 153 15.95 9.29 21.74
CA SER A 153 15.09 9.33 20.55
C SER A 153 14.27 8.04 20.38
N ASN A 154 14.87 6.88 20.67
CA ASN A 154 14.16 5.61 20.62
C ASN A 154 13.16 5.46 21.79
N VAL A 155 13.55 5.87 22.99
CA VAL A 155 12.66 5.84 24.18
C VAL A 155 11.42 6.69 23.99
N ILE A 156 11.55 7.93 23.50
CA ILE A 156 10.40 8.81 23.25
C ILE A 156 9.51 8.29 22.11
N SER A 157 10.08 7.56 21.14
CA SER A 157 9.30 6.97 20.04
C SER A 157 8.39 5.85 20.52
N LEU A 158 8.78 5.13 21.58
CA LEU A 158 8.02 4.00 22.12
C LEU A 158 7.17 4.36 23.34
N SER A 159 7.62 5.33 24.15
CA SER A 159 6.96 5.72 25.40
C SER A 159 7.15 7.23 25.66
N PRO A 160 6.38 8.10 24.99
CA PRO A 160 6.44 9.55 25.19
C PRO A 160 6.22 9.99 26.64
N GLU A 161 5.42 9.23 27.42
CA GLU A 161 5.11 9.51 28.83
C GLU A 161 6.26 9.19 29.80
N ALA A 162 7.40 8.66 29.32
CA ALA A 162 8.51 8.23 30.17
C ALA A 162 9.25 9.38 30.89
N LEU A 163 9.13 10.60 30.37
CA LEU A 163 9.85 11.78 30.86
C LEU A 163 8.91 12.73 31.60
N THR A 164 9.39 13.28 32.72
CA THR A 164 8.66 14.34 33.44
C THR A 164 8.77 15.67 32.71
N GLU A 165 7.87 16.61 33.00
CA GLU A 165 7.91 17.94 32.38
C GLU A 165 9.23 18.69 32.65
N GLU A 166 9.80 18.55 33.85
CA GLU A 166 11.11 19.12 34.19
C GLU A 166 12.23 18.55 33.30
N GLN A 167 12.21 17.23 33.06
CA GLN A 167 13.17 16.54 32.21
C GLN A 167 13.03 16.98 30.74
N VAL A 168 11.79 17.13 30.26
CA VAL A 168 11.50 17.64 28.92
C VAL A 168 12.02 19.08 28.77
N ASN A 169 11.79 19.94 29.77
CA ASN A 169 12.25 21.32 29.75
C ASN A 169 13.79 21.42 29.75
N LEU A 170 14.45 20.56 30.53
CA LEU A 170 15.91 20.49 30.55
C LEU A 170 16.47 20.07 29.19
N VAL A 171 15.98 18.97 28.61
CA VAL A 171 16.46 18.49 27.31
C VAL A 171 16.16 19.52 26.22
N SER A 172 14.99 20.16 26.25
CA SER A 172 14.66 21.24 25.30
C SER A 172 15.65 22.40 25.37
N LYS A 173 16.07 22.80 26.58
CA LYS A 173 17.11 23.82 26.77
C LYS A 173 18.46 23.37 26.20
N LYS A 174 18.85 22.11 26.41
CA LYS A 174 20.09 21.56 25.82
C LYS A 174 20.04 21.50 24.30
N MET A 175 18.90 21.12 23.72
CA MET A 175 18.70 21.11 22.28
C MET A 175 18.80 22.51 21.69
N VAL A 176 18.24 23.54 22.35
CA VAL A 176 18.45 24.94 21.96
C VAL A 176 19.94 25.27 21.91
N ASP A 177 20.68 24.90 22.96
CA ASP A 177 22.10 25.20 23.04
C ASP A 177 22.90 24.50 21.92
N TRP A 178 22.60 23.23 21.64
CA TRP A 178 23.24 22.47 20.57
C TRP A 178 22.90 22.97 19.18
N LEU A 179 21.63 23.33 18.92
CA LEU A 179 21.19 23.81 17.60
C LEU A 179 21.74 25.20 17.28
N ARG A 180 21.88 26.08 18.28
CA ARG A 180 22.24 27.49 18.05
C ARG A 180 23.71 27.82 18.28
N TYR A 181 24.39 27.15 19.22
CA TYR A 181 25.71 27.56 19.70
C TYR A 181 26.82 26.52 19.48
N ALA A 182 26.60 25.55 18.58
CA ALA A 182 27.68 24.65 18.15
C ALA A 182 28.80 25.41 17.43
N SER A 183 30.04 24.95 17.63
CA SER A 183 31.28 25.54 17.14
C SER A 183 31.28 25.67 15.62
N THR A 184 31.75 26.81 15.13
CA THR A 184 32.01 27.08 13.71
C THR A 184 33.48 26.84 13.33
N GLN A 185 34.29 26.34 14.27
CA GLN A 185 35.67 25.89 14.03
C GLN A 185 35.71 24.37 13.91
N GLN A 186 36.56 23.85 13.04
CA GLN A 186 36.76 22.41 12.87
C GLN A 186 37.36 21.79 14.15
N GLY A 187 37.22 20.47 14.29
CA GLY A 187 37.93 19.71 15.31
C GLY A 187 39.42 19.61 15.01
N VAL A 188 40.23 19.45 16.05
CA VAL A 188 41.65 19.16 15.89
C VAL A 188 41.81 17.73 15.38
N PRO A 189 42.60 17.47 14.31
CA PRO A 189 42.86 16.12 13.84
C PRO A 189 43.52 15.30 14.96
N GLN A 190 43.01 14.07 15.18
CA GLN A 190 43.67 13.13 16.08
C GLN A 190 45.04 12.77 15.48
N SER A 191 46.12 13.14 16.17
CA SER A 191 47.48 13.00 15.66
C SER A 191 47.81 11.53 15.36
N SER A 192 47.97 11.19 14.08
CA SER A 192 48.83 10.09 13.67
C SER A 192 50.28 10.54 13.86
N GLY A 193 51.01 9.85 14.75
CA GLY A 193 52.30 10.27 15.30
C GLY A 193 53.40 10.51 14.25
N GLY A 194 53.50 11.74 13.74
CA GLY A 194 54.59 12.22 12.91
C GLY A 194 55.35 13.36 13.61
N PHE A 195 56.65 13.16 13.83
CA PHE A 195 57.55 14.08 14.56
C PHE A 195 57.79 15.45 13.86
N PHE A 196 57.24 15.69 12.67
CA PHE A 196 57.40 16.93 11.91
C PHE A 196 56.05 17.59 11.56
N SER A 197 55.33 18.12 12.55
CA SER A 197 54.14 18.95 12.31
C SER A 197 54.39 20.40 12.75
N ASN A 198 54.34 21.31 11.77
CA ASN A 198 54.59 22.74 11.92
C ASN A 198 53.53 23.37 12.86
N PRO A 199 53.88 24.15 13.91
CA PRO A 199 52.93 24.62 14.92
C PRO A 199 51.84 25.58 14.38
N ARG A 200 52.03 26.22 13.23
CA ARG A 200 50.99 27.02 12.55
C ARG A 200 49.95 26.19 11.79
N ALA A 201 50.21 24.90 11.55
CA ALA A 201 49.25 23.97 10.94
C ALA A 201 48.34 23.27 11.98
N ARG A 202 48.40 23.69 13.26
CA ARG A 202 47.63 23.10 14.37
C ARG A 202 46.36 23.85 14.74
N GLN A 203 46.12 25.05 14.21
CA GLN A 203 44.84 25.72 14.46
C GLN A 203 43.79 25.08 13.57
N PRO A 204 42.70 24.54 14.15
CA PRO A 204 41.60 24.03 13.35
C PRO A 204 41.07 25.15 12.45
N GLY A 205 40.88 24.85 11.17
CA GLY A 205 40.30 25.80 10.22
C GLY A 205 38.82 26.06 10.53
N PRO A 206 38.18 27.03 9.87
CA PRO A 206 36.74 27.23 10.00
C PRO A 206 35.97 26.11 9.28
N VAL A 207 34.75 25.86 9.73
CA VAL A 207 33.79 24.99 9.03
C VAL A 207 33.37 25.67 7.72
N THR A 208 33.11 24.89 6.68
CA THR A 208 32.70 25.40 5.36
C THR A 208 31.24 25.08 5.06
N GLU A 209 30.63 25.84 4.17
CA GLU A 209 29.33 25.58 3.56
C GLU A 209 29.45 24.47 2.50
N VAL A 210 28.31 24.04 1.94
CA VAL A 210 28.23 22.97 0.92
C VAL A 210 29.05 23.30 -0.34
N ASP A 211 29.15 24.58 -0.70
CA ASP A 211 29.92 25.10 -1.83
C ASP A 211 31.43 25.25 -1.53
N GLY A 212 31.86 25.02 -0.29
CA GLY A 212 33.24 25.20 0.18
C GLY A 212 33.56 26.61 0.67
N ALA A 213 32.61 27.56 0.65
CA ALA A 213 32.77 28.87 1.28
C ALA A 213 32.87 28.73 2.80
N VAL A 214 33.52 29.67 3.49
CA VAL A 214 33.56 29.66 4.97
C VAL A 214 32.15 29.90 5.52
N ALA A 215 31.71 29.09 6.49
CA ALA A 215 30.42 29.28 7.14
C ALA A 215 30.41 30.57 7.96
N THR A 216 29.45 31.47 7.69
CA THR A 216 29.40 32.82 8.28
C THR A 216 28.40 32.95 9.43
N ASP A 217 27.52 31.96 9.60
CA ASP A 217 26.50 31.93 10.66
C ASP A 217 26.73 30.74 11.60
N PHE A 218 25.71 30.33 12.37
CA PHE A 218 25.79 29.15 13.24
C PHE A 218 25.90 27.82 12.47
N PHE A 219 26.48 26.83 13.13
CA PHE A 219 26.70 25.49 12.58
C PHE A 219 25.38 24.72 12.37
N THR A 220 25.30 24.00 11.26
CA THR A 220 24.17 23.13 10.90
C THR A 220 24.65 21.78 10.39
N VAL A 221 23.72 20.84 10.19
CA VAL A 221 23.97 19.52 9.59
C VAL A 221 24.51 19.58 8.15
N LEU A 222 24.31 20.70 7.44
CA LEU A 222 24.87 20.92 6.09
C LEU A 222 26.25 21.61 6.12
N SER A 223 26.76 21.93 7.30
CA SER A 223 28.07 22.54 7.47
C SER A 223 29.17 21.47 7.44
N LEU A 224 30.18 21.68 6.60
CA LEU A 224 31.22 20.71 6.26
C LEU A 224 32.48 20.91 7.11
N SER A 225 32.90 19.85 7.78
CA SER A 225 34.18 19.78 8.50
C SER A 225 34.93 18.49 8.18
N GLN A 226 36.27 18.53 8.19
CA GLN A 226 37.07 17.31 8.12
C GLN A 226 37.01 16.51 9.42
N HIS A 227 36.87 17.20 10.55
CA HIS A 227 36.76 16.60 11.88
C HIS A 227 35.69 17.34 12.66
N TYR A 228 34.64 16.65 13.07
CA TYR A 228 33.56 17.26 13.85
C TYR A 228 33.89 17.28 15.34
N THR A 229 33.65 18.41 16.01
CA THR A 229 33.72 18.54 17.47
C THR A 229 32.50 17.88 18.14
N GLU A 230 32.57 17.65 19.45
CA GLU A 230 31.50 16.98 20.19
C GLU A 230 30.15 17.73 20.12
N ASP A 231 30.19 19.05 20.23
CA ASP A 231 29.01 19.92 20.10
C ASP A 231 28.45 19.94 18.68
N GLN A 232 29.29 19.80 17.63
CA GLN A 232 28.83 19.63 16.25
C GLN A 232 28.11 18.28 16.05
N TRP A 233 28.61 17.20 16.66
CA TRP A 233 27.91 15.91 16.65
C TRP A 233 26.56 15.98 17.38
N LEU A 234 26.51 16.66 18.53
CA LEU A 234 25.28 16.85 19.29
C LEU A 234 24.27 17.72 18.53
N ASN A 235 24.72 18.72 17.77
CA ASN A 235 23.87 19.51 16.87
C ASN A 235 23.19 18.62 15.81
N MET A 236 23.96 17.79 15.10
CA MET A 236 23.41 16.88 14.09
C MET A 236 22.41 15.88 14.68
N GLN A 237 22.72 15.32 15.85
CA GLN A 237 21.83 14.39 16.55
C GLN A 237 20.59 15.07 17.10
N ALA A 238 20.71 16.28 17.62
CA ALA A 238 19.58 17.08 18.07
C ALA A 238 18.62 17.36 16.92
N PHE A 239 19.13 17.76 15.74
CA PHE A 239 18.31 17.92 14.54
C PHE A 239 17.62 16.61 14.12
N SER A 240 18.36 15.49 14.10
CA SER A 240 17.80 14.18 13.76
C SER A 240 16.69 13.69 14.71
N MET A 241 16.63 14.19 15.94
CA MET A 241 15.58 13.87 16.91
C MET A 241 14.48 14.95 16.96
N LEU A 242 14.73 16.14 16.40
CA LEU A 242 13.94 17.35 16.60
C LEU A 242 12.47 17.18 16.22
N ARG A 243 12.18 16.60 15.06
CA ARG A 243 10.81 16.31 14.62
C ARG A 243 10.04 15.48 15.63
N LYS A 244 10.63 14.36 16.06
CA LYS A 244 10.02 13.46 17.05
C LYS A 244 9.80 14.17 18.38
N TRP A 245 10.79 14.95 18.82
CA TRP A 245 10.70 15.74 20.05
C TRP A 245 9.57 16.76 20.01
N LEU A 246 9.45 17.51 18.92
CA LEU A 246 8.38 18.49 18.72
C LEU A 246 7.00 17.82 18.67
N LEU A 247 6.86 16.67 18.00
CA LEU A 247 5.60 15.93 17.97
C LEU A 247 5.17 15.43 19.36
N CYS A 248 6.12 14.98 20.19
CA CYS A 248 5.82 14.44 21.51
C CYS A 248 5.57 15.53 22.56
N TYR A 249 6.31 16.65 22.49
CA TYR A 249 6.40 17.62 23.59
C TYR A 249 6.24 19.09 23.20
N GLY A 250 6.01 19.38 21.91
CA GLY A 250 5.97 20.75 21.39
C GLY A 250 4.59 21.43 21.46
N GLY A 251 3.51 20.68 21.67
CA GLY A 251 2.18 21.25 21.95
C GLY A 251 1.96 21.47 23.46
N ASP A 252 1.10 22.42 23.81
CA ASP A 252 0.49 22.42 25.14
C ASP A 252 -0.33 21.13 25.27
N GLY A 253 -0.05 20.38 26.35
CA GLY A 253 -0.60 19.08 26.73
C GLY A 253 -1.65 18.43 25.82
N LEU A 254 -1.35 17.21 25.37
CA LEU A 254 -2.36 16.24 24.96
C LEU A 254 -3.52 16.30 25.98
N SER A 255 -4.68 16.69 25.49
CA SER A 255 -5.92 16.84 26.23
C SER A 255 -6.22 15.60 27.07
N THR A 256 -6.14 15.74 28.39
CA THR A 256 -6.96 14.91 29.29
C THR A 256 -8.42 15.17 28.94
N PRO A 257 -9.23 14.16 28.57
CA PRO A 257 -10.66 14.34 28.47
C PRO A 257 -11.20 14.58 29.89
N ASP A 258 -12.11 15.55 30.01
CA ASP A 258 -12.77 15.99 31.25
C ASP A 258 -11.91 16.77 32.26
N SER A 259 -11.83 18.08 32.06
CA SER A 259 -12.38 19.00 33.05
C SER A 259 -12.72 20.32 32.39
N GLY A 260 -14.02 20.57 32.24
CA GLY A 260 -14.53 21.85 31.78
C GLY A 260 -14.15 22.97 32.72
N ASP A 261 -14.03 24.15 32.11
CA ASP A 261 -14.22 25.46 32.73
C ASP A 261 -12.99 26.08 33.42
N ARG A 262 -12.08 26.65 32.62
CA ARG A 262 -11.26 27.82 33.02
C ARG A 262 -11.04 28.79 31.86
N SER A 263 -11.99 29.71 31.74
CA SER A 263 -11.86 31.14 31.36
C SER A 263 -10.75 31.53 30.36
N GLU A 264 -11.20 31.75 29.13
CA GLU A 264 -10.58 32.55 28.07
C GLU A 264 -10.44 34.03 28.49
N THR A 265 -9.34 34.43 29.12
CA THR A 265 -8.88 35.85 29.13
C THR A 265 -7.51 35.91 29.78
N ASP A 266 -6.43 35.74 29.00
CA ASP A 266 -5.14 36.45 29.20
C ASP A 266 -4.01 36.09 28.21
N SER A 267 -4.22 35.22 27.20
CA SER A 267 -3.12 34.86 26.27
C SER A 267 -2.86 35.86 25.13
N SER A 268 -3.65 36.93 25.00
CA SER A 268 -3.74 37.69 23.74
C SER A 268 -3.06 39.06 23.72
N VAL A 269 -1.98 39.31 24.50
CA VAL A 269 -1.28 40.62 24.49
C VAL A 269 0.24 40.54 24.24
N MET A 270 0.86 39.37 24.06
CA MET A 270 2.33 39.27 23.80
C MET A 270 2.74 38.98 22.35
N SER A 271 1.88 39.20 21.35
CA SER A 271 2.17 38.86 19.95
C SER A 271 2.27 40.06 19.00
N LEU A 272 3.10 41.07 19.28
CA LEU A 272 3.39 42.12 18.28
C LEU A 272 4.73 42.87 18.43
N VAL A 273 5.71 42.39 19.21
CA VAL A 273 7.03 43.04 19.30
C VAL A 273 8.14 42.08 18.85
N SER A 274 8.82 42.51 17.79
CA SER A 274 10.05 41.94 17.25
C SER A 274 11.06 41.62 18.36
N VAL A 275 11.41 40.34 18.50
CA VAL A 275 12.44 39.88 19.44
C VAL A 275 13.79 39.96 18.74
N THR A 276 14.52 41.03 19.02
CA THR A 276 15.98 41.03 18.96
C THR A 276 16.50 39.91 19.88
N SER A 277 17.62 39.26 19.53
CA SER A 277 18.14 38.03 20.16
C SER A 277 18.17 38.00 21.71
N THR A 278 18.10 39.15 22.36
CA THR A 278 18.12 39.33 23.82
C THR A 278 16.80 38.98 24.54
N SER A 279 15.61 39.04 23.91
CA SER A 279 14.34 38.67 24.58
C SER A 279 13.95 37.20 24.45
N SER A 280 14.61 36.42 23.58
CA SER A 280 14.40 34.97 23.43
C SER A 280 14.70 34.15 24.70
N HIS A 281 15.55 34.66 25.60
CA HIS A 281 15.90 34.02 26.87
C HIS A 281 14.76 34.01 27.90
N LEU A 282 13.72 34.82 27.69
CA LEU A 282 12.57 34.94 28.58
C LEU A 282 11.46 33.93 28.27
N LEU A 283 11.53 33.26 27.11
CA LEU A 283 10.56 32.25 26.71
C LEU A 283 10.74 30.94 27.50
N PRO A 284 9.65 30.22 27.79
CA PRO A 284 9.70 28.84 28.26
C PRO A 284 10.61 27.97 27.38
N PRO A 285 11.30 26.95 27.92
CA PRO A 285 12.25 26.14 27.16
C PRO A 285 11.69 25.50 25.89
N LYS A 286 10.41 25.10 25.89
CA LYS A 286 9.71 24.51 24.74
C LYS A 286 9.47 25.54 23.62
N GLU A 287 8.99 26.73 23.97
CA GLU A 287 8.78 27.84 23.02
C GLU A 287 10.11 28.33 22.44
N ARG A 288 11.14 28.45 23.29
CA ARG A 288 12.49 28.81 22.83
C ARG A 288 13.06 27.75 21.88
N LEU A 289 12.82 26.47 22.14
CA LEU A 289 13.19 25.39 21.21
C LEU A 289 12.46 25.53 19.88
N ARG A 290 11.16 25.85 19.89
CA ARG A 290 10.37 26.09 18.67
C ARG A 290 10.95 27.24 17.84
N GLU A 291 11.26 28.37 18.47
CA GLU A 291 11.88 29.53 17.80
C GLU A 291 13.24 29.17 17.18
N LYS A 292 14.11 28.47 17.91
CA LYS A 292 15.44 28.10 17.40
C LYS A 292 15.41 26.96 16.39
N ALA A 293 14.46 26.03 16.50
CA ALA A 293 14.17 25.04 15.48
C ALA A 293 13.73 25.71 14.17
N PHE A 294 12.85 26.72 14.27
CA PHE A 294 12.40 27.52 13.13
C PHE A 294 13.58 28.21 12.43
N GLU A 295 14.42 28.96 13.16
CA GLU A 295 15.63 29.61 12.61
C GLU A 295 16.59 28.60 11.96
N TYR A 296 16.80 27.46 12.62
CA TYR A 296 17.67 26.39 12.13
C TYR A 296 17.16 25.81 10.80
N CYS A 297 15.86 25.51 10.72
CA CYS A 297 15.25 25.00 9.50
C CYS A 297 15.27 26.04 8.38
N GLN A 298 15.00 27.32 8.64
CA GLN A 298 15.14 28.39 7.65
C GLN A 298 16.56 28.47 7.09
N ARG A 299 17.57 28.39 7.95
CA ARG A 299 18.98 28.35 7.53
C ARG A 299 19.27 27.15 6.64
N LEU A 300 18.70 25.97 6.92
CA LEU A 300 18.85 24.80 6.04
C LEU A 300 18.22 25.02 4.67
N LEU A 301 17.06 25.70 4.57
CA LEU A 301 16.45 26.04 3.29
C LEU A 301 17.36 26.95 2.45
N GLU A 302 18.05 27.88 3.08
CA GLU A 302 19.04 28.74 2.42
C GLU A 302 20.30 27.95 2.02
N GLN A 303 20.86 27.13 2.91
CA GLN A 303 22.05 26.33 2.58
C GLN A 303 21.78 25.37 1.43
N SER A 304 20.56 24.86 1.32
CA SER A 304 20.15 23.94 0.25
C SER A 304 20.20 24.54 -1.15
N ASN A 305 20.26 25.87 -1.33
CA ASN A 305 20.44 26.48 -2.66
C ASN A 305 21.92 26.76 -3.01
N ARG A 306 22.87 26.33 -2.18
CA ARG A 306 24.29 26.29 -2.54
C ARG A 306 24.62 24.95 -3.21
N HIS A 307 25.20 24.99 -4.41
CA HIS A 307 25.61 23.78 -5.12
C HIS A 307 27.00 23.31 -4.67
N GLY A 308 27.13 22.03 -4.34
CA GLY A 308 28.40 21.43 -3.94
C GLY A 308 29.39 21.33 -5.10
N SER A 309 30.67 21.57 -4.81
CA SER A 309 31.77 21.54 -5.80
C SER A 309 32.31 20.13 -6.09
N SER A 310 31.85 19.09 -5.37
CA SER A 310 32.37 17.72 -5.48
C SER A 310 31.28 16.68 -5.80
N PRO A 311 31.42 15.87 -6.86
CA PRO A 311 30.41 14.94 -7.35
C PRO A 311 30.47 13.56 -6.65
N THR A 312 30.49 13.51 -5.32
CA THR A 312 30.38 12.21 -4.63
C THR A 312 28.92 11.87 -4.35
N LEU A 313 28.46 10.66 -4.70
CA LEU A 313 27.06 10.23 -4.62
C LEU A 313 26.40 10.50 -3.25
N THR A 314 27.12 10.32 -2.15
CA THR A 314 26.62 10.57 -0.78
C THR A 314 26.28 12.05 -0.52
N TRP A 315 26.97 12.99 -1.18
CA TRP A 315 26.76 14.43 -1.01
C TRP A 315 25.57 14.98 -1.79
N LEU A 316 25.14 14.30 -2.86
CA LEU A 316 23.97 14.71 -3.65
C LEU A 316 22.66 14.50 -2.89
N PHE A 317 22.55 13.43 -2.08
CA PHE A 317 21.31 13.08 -1.38
C PHE A 317 21.16 13.74 0.00
N ALA A 318 22.26 14.14 0.65
CA ALA A 318 22.22 14.72 1.99
C ALA A 318 21.44 16.06 2.07
N PRO A 319 21.62 17.03 1.13
CA PRO A 319 20.82 18.26 1.11
C PRO A 319 19.33 17.99 0.93
N LEU A 320 18.96 17.01 0.07
CA LEU A 320 17.56 16.64 -0.16
C LEU A 320 16.90 16.08 1.11
N GLN A 321 17.58 15.19 1.84
CA GLN A 321 17.05 14.65 3.10
C GLN A 321 16.90 15.73 4.17
N CYS A 322 17.88 16.61 4.30
CA CYS A 322 17.80 17.74 5.23
C CYS A 322 16.66 18.71 4.87
N LEU A 323 16.41 18.90 3.56
CA LEU A 323 15.31 19.73 3.07
C LEU A 323 13.94 19.14 3.42
N ILE A 324 13.74 17.85 3.16
CA ILE A 324 12.52 17.12 3.51
C ILE A 324 12.23 17.23 5.01
N GLU A 325 13.25 16.97 5.84
CA GLU A 325 13.11 17.04 7.30
C GLU A 325 12.85 18.47 7.78
N ALA A 326 13.56 19.47 7.23
CA ALA A 326 13.37 20.87 7.58
C ALA A 326 11.96 21.39 7.26
N VAL A 327 11.44 21.09 6.07
CA VAL A 327 10.07 21.48 5.68
C VAL A 327 9.04 20.79 6.60
N THR A 328 9.25 19.52 6.93
CA THR A 328 8.35 18.78 7.82
C THR A 328 8.36 19.36 9.24
N ILE A 329 9.53 19.76 9.76
CA ILE A 329 9.64 20.42 11.06
C ILE A 329 8.94 21.79 11.03
N LEU A 330 9.11 22.56 9.96
CA LEU A 330 8.43 23.86 9.80
C LEU A 330 6.90 23.71 9.76
N ASP A 331 6.37 22.67 9.11
CA ASP A 331 4.95 22.34 9.16
C ASP A 331 4.46 22.07 10.59
N ILE A 332 5.21 21.27 11.36
CA ILE A 332 4.88 20.95 12.77
C ILE A 332 4.91 22.23 13.63
N ILE A 333 5.92 23.08 13.44
CA ILE A 333 6.04 24.34 14.17
C ILE A 333 4.82 25.23 13.87
N CYS A 334 4.42 25.35 12.60
CA CYS A 334 3.26 26.15 12.20
C CYS A 334 1.94 25.60 12.73
N LYS A 335 1.81 24.26 12.86
CA LYS A 335 0.66 23.62 13.51
C LYS A 335 0.58 23.91 15.02
N GLN A 336 1.73 24.02 15.68
CA GLN A 336 1.80 24.30 17.11
C GLN A 336 1.61 25.79 17.43
N ASP A 337 2.08 26.67 16.54
CA ASP A 337 1.97 28.11 16.68
C ASP A 337 1.78 28.76 15.30
N THR A 338 0.56 29.24 15.07
CA THR A 338 0.13 29.79 13.78
C THR A 338 0.83 31.11 13.43
N SER A 339 1.45 31.80 14.40
CA SER A 339 2.20 33.03 14.16
C SER A 339 3.41 32.82 13.23
N TYR A 340 3.91 31.58 13.13
CA TYR A 340 5.01 31.21 12.24
C TYR A 340 4.57 31.00 10.79
N VAL A 341 3.27 30.79 10.49
CA VAL A 341 2.77 30.56 9.12
C VAL A 341 3.16 31.73 8.21
N TYR A 342 2.88 32.96 8.62
CA TYR A 342 3.19 34.16 7.84
C TYR A 342 4.70 34.39 7.65
N ARG A 343 5.53 33.89 8.58
CA ARG A 343 7.00 33.99 8.51
C ARG A 343 7.60 32.94 7.57
N THR A 344 6.93 31.81 7.39
CA THR A 344 7.44 30.66 6.62
C THR A 344 6.94 30.69 5.17
N LEU A 345 5.75 31.23 4.93
CA LEU A 345 5.05 31.17 3.64
C LEU A 345 5.88 31.65 2.45
N SER A 346 6.58 32.78 2.57
CA SER A 346 7.42 33.31 1.49
C SER A 346 8.58 32.38 1.17
N SER A 347 9.23 31.83 2.19
CA SER A 347 10.32 30.87 2.03
C SER A 347 9.85 29.55 1.40
N MET A 348 8.64 29.07 1.73
CA MET A 348 8.05 27.86 1.11
C MET A 348 7.70 28.06 -0.36
N LYS A 349 7.12 29.21 -0.73
CA LYS A 349 6.84 29.53 -2.13
C LYS A 349 8.12 29.62 -2.97
N MET A 350 9.11 30.39 -2.48
CA MET A 350 10.40 30.49 -3.16
C MET A 350 11.11 29.14 -3.26
N LEU A 351 10.97 28.27 -2.26
CA LEU A 351 11.50 26.92 -2.32
C LEU A 351 10.80 26.10 -3.40
N HIS A 352 9.48 26.05 -3.41
CA HIS A 352 8.68 25.34 -4.40
C HIS A 352 9.05 25.76 -5.82
N ASP A 353 9.04 27.06 -6.12
CA ASP A 353 9.31 27.59 -7.46
C ASP A 353 10.72 27.27 -7.95
N ARG A 354 11.67 27.12 -7.02
CA ARG A 354 13.05 26.74 -7.31
C ARG A 354 13.20 25.27 -7.66
N ILE A 355 12.48 24.38 -6.97
CA ILE A 355 12.70 22.92 -7.08
C ILE A 355 11.67 22.19 -7.95
N SER A 356 10.53 22.82 -8.28
CA SER A 356 9.45 22.23 -9.08
C SER A 356 9.90 21.79 -10.48
N GLY A 357 10.85 22.49 -11.09
CA GLY A 357 11.38 22.13 -12.41
C GLY A 357 12.38 20.96 -12.40
N ASP A 358 12.88 20.54 -11.24
CA ASP A 358 13.93 19.52 -11.14
C ASP A 358 13.39 18.24 -10.48
N VAL A 359 13.26 17.22 -11.31
CA VAL A 359 12.74 15.89 -10.99
C VAL A 359 13.53 15.21 -9.86
N SER A 360 14.80 15.57 -9.65
CA SER A 360 15.61 15.03 -8.54
C SER A 360 15.09 15.43 -7.15
N TYR A 361 14.32 16.53 -7.06
CA TYR A 361 13.72 17.02 -5.83
C TYR A 361 12.26 16.55 -5.62
N ALA A 362 11.74 15.64 -6.45
CA ALA A 362 10.34 15.21 -6.39
C ALA A 362 9.87 14.77 -4.98
N ARG A 363 10.73 14.10 -4.21
CA ARG A 363 10.41 13.69 -2.82
C ARG A 363 10.26 14.88 -1.86
N ALA A 364 10.95 15.99 -2.09
CA ALA A 364 10.81 17.22 -1.29
C ALA A 364 9.54 18.02 -1.63
N LEU A 365 8.92 17.79 -2.80
CA LEU A 365 7.65 18.41 -3.14
C LEU A 365 6.48 17.89 -2.26
N LEU A 366 6.54 16.64 -1.80
CA LEU A 366 5.51 16.05 -0.93
C LEU A 366 5.35 16.80 0.42
N PRO A 367 6.39 17.00 1.25
CA PRO A 367 6.25 17.76 2.49
C PRO A 367 5.93 19.24 2.24
N ILE A 368 6.31 19.82 1.09
CA ILE A 368 5.89 21.18 0.71
C ILE A 368 4.40 21.21 0.42
N ALA A 369 3.89 20.25 -0.35
CA ALA A 369 2.47 20.11 -0.62
C ALA A 369 1.68 19.88 0.68
N GLN A 370 2.20 19.06 1.60
CA GLN A 370 1.62 18.89 2.94
C GLN A 370 1.57 20.21 3.71
N TYR A 371 2.64 21.01 3.69
CA TYR A 371 2.66 22.32 4.32
C TYR A 371 1.56 23.23 3.76
N PHE A 372 1.43 23.31 2.43
CA PHE A 372 0.37 24.11 1.83
C PHE A 372 -1.02 23.56 2.15
N LEU A 373 -1.19 22.24 2.23
CA LEU A 373 -2.48 21.63 2.57
C LEU A 373 -2.95 22.02 3.97
N ASN A 374 -2.03 22.14 4.92
CA ASN A 374 -2.37 22.48 6.29
C ASN A 374 -2.57 23.98 6.53
N HIS A 375 -1.91 24.84 5.74
CA HIS A 375 -1.76 26.26 6.08
C HIS A 375 -2.23 27.25 5.00
N SER A 376 -2.54 26.80 3.77
CA SER A 376 -2.86 27.70 2.65
C SER A 376 -4.16 28.47 2.86
N GLU A 377 -5.18 27.84 3.43
CA GLU A 377 -6.47 28.47 3.74
C GLU A 377 -6.30 29.62 4.74
N MET A 378 -5.57 29.37 5.84
CA MET A 378 -5.27 30.38 6.86
C MET A 378 -4.47 31.56 6.30
N ALA A 379 -3.58 31.29 5.33
CA ALA A 379 -2.77 32.31 4.68
C ALA A 379 -3.45 32.98 3.48
N ALA A 380 -4.69 32.59 3.14
CA ALA A 380 -5.40 32.99 1.92
C ALA A 380 -4.53 32.85 0.65
N VAL A 381 -3.77 31.76 0.56
CA VAL A 381 -2.91 31.45 -0.59
C VAL A 381 -3.57 30.40 -1.46
N ASP A 382 -3.70 30.71 -2.75
CA ASP A 382 -4.04 29.70 -3.74
C ASP A 382 -2.86 28.72 -3.93
N SER A 383 -3.11 27.45 -3.57
CA SER A 383 -2.16 26.34 -3.69
C SER A 383 -2.47 25.39 -4.85
N ASP A 384 -3.49 25.68 -5.67
CA ASP A 384 -3.93 24.77 -6.75
C ASP A 384 -2.84 24.53 -7.78
N ALA A 385 -2.03 25.54 -8.09
CA ALA A 385 -0.89 25.39 -8.99
C ALA A 385 0.14 24.36 -8.50
N ILE A 386 0.33 24.26 -7.17
CA ILE A 386 1.26 23.32 -6.53
C ILE A 386 0.72 21.90 -6.67
N TYR A 387 -0.56 21.68 -6.35
CA TYR A 387 -1.19 20.37 -6.49
C TYR A 387 -1.29 19.94 -7.94
N LYS A 388 -1.63 20.87 -8.85
CA LYS A 388 -1.64 20.58 -10.29
C LYS A 388 -0.28 20.07 -10.72
N HIS A 389 0.79 20.81 -10.45
CA HIS A 389 2.15 20.37 -10.79
C HIS A 389 2.50 19.00 -10.15
N LEU A 390 2.19 18.82 -8.86
CA LEU A 390 2.48 17.59 -8.13
C LEU A 390 1.77 16.37 -8.75
N PHE A 391 0.48 16.50 -9.05
CA PHE A 391 -0.34 15.40 -9.55
C PHE A 391 -0.20 15.16 -11.06
N THR A 392 0.28 16.14 -11.83
CA THR A 392 0.44 15.99 -13.29
C THR A 392 1.85 15.58 -13.70
N GLU A 393 2.89 16.29 -13.25
CA GLU A 393 4.26 16.10 -13.72
C GLU A 393 4.94 14.90 -13.07
N ILE A 394 4.80 14.76 -11.75
CA ILE A 394 5.56 13.76 -10.98
C ILE A 394 5.16 12.33 -11.34
N PRO A 395 3.87 11.92 -11.31
CA PRO A 395 3.51 10.55 -11.67
C PRO A 395 3.74 10.27 -13.16
N ALA A 396 3.65 11.27 -14.03
CA ALA A 396 3.87 11.10 -15.46
C ALA A 396 5.33 10.78 -15.80
N GLN A 397 6.28 11.35 -15.06
CA GLN A 397 7.72 11.20 -15.32
C GLN A 397 8.37 10.13 -14.43
N LEU A 398 7.95 10.02 -13.17
CA LEU A 398 8.61 9.21 -12.14
C LEU A 398 7.81 7.99 -11.65
N PHE A 399 6.82 7.53 -12.40
CA PHE A 399 6.07 6.30 -12.05
C PHE A 399 6.97 5.08 -11.80
N HIS A 400 8.18 5.06 -12.39
CA HIS A 400 9.13 3.95 -12.27
C HIS A 400 9.97 3.99 -10.98
N ASN A 401 9.94 5.09 -10.22
CA ASN A 401 10.65 5.23 -8.96
C ASN A 401 9.82 4.64 -7.80
N GLN A 402 10.08 3.38 -7.45
CA GLN A 402 9.28 2.64 -6.48
C GLN A 402 9.18 3.30 -5.08
N PRO A 403 10.27 3.76 -4.43
CA PRO A 403 10.17 4.46 -3.15
C PRO A 403 9.28 5.72 -3.21
N LEU A 404 9.44 6.53 -4.26
CA LEU A 404 8.61 7.73 -4.44
C LEU A 404 7.15 7.35 -4.67
N ALA A 405 6.87 6.34 -5.50
CA ALA A 405 5.52 5.87 -5.75
C ALA A 405 4.80 5.48 -4.45
N PHE A 406 5.50 4.76 -3.56
CA PHE A 406 4.97 4.40 -2.25
C PHE A 406 4.70 5.62 -1.37
N GLU A 407 5.66 6.52 -1.23
CA GLU A 407 5.50 7.76 -0.44
C GLU A 407 4.38 8.65 -0.98
N PHE A 408 4.23 8.72 -2.30
CA PHE A 408 3.21 9.53 -2.96
C PHE A 408 1.81 8.98 -2.70
N ILE A 409 1.60 7.66 -2.85
CA ILE A 409 0.31 7.04 -2.55
C ILE A 409 -0.02 7.14 -1.07
N LEU A 410 0.97 6.97 -0.18
CA LEU A 410 0.78 7.16 1.26
C LEU A 410 0.37 8.61 1.58
N PHE A 411 1.03 9.60 0.98
CA PHE A 411 0.65 11.01 1.10
C PHE A 411 -0.79 11.25 0.65
N CYS A 412 -1.21 10.66 -0.47
CA CYS A 412 -2.59 10.79 -0.96
C CYS A 412 -3.60 10.12 -0.02
N LYS A 413 -3.27 8.94 0.50
CA LYS A 413 -4.12 8.17 1.43
C LYS A 413 -4.32 8.93 2.74
N ASP A 414 -3.23 9.39 3.35
CA ASP A 414 -3.23 10.09 4.64
C ASP A 414 -3.99 11.43 4.58
N ASN A 415 -4.12 12.03 3.39
CA ASN A 415 -4.78 13.32 3.18
C ASN A 415 -6.06 13.23 2.31
N SER A 416 -6.57 12.01 2.09
CA SER A 416 -7.66 11.72 1.14
C SER A 416 -8.96 12.50 1.40
N GLN A 417 -9.34 12.67 2.66
CA GLN A 417 -10.51 13.44 3.06
C GLN A 417 -10.35 14.93 2.72
N LEU A 418 -9.21 15.51 3.10
CA LEU A 418 -8.91 16.92 2.82
C LEU A 418 -8.88 17.19 1.31
N PHE A 419 -8.28 16.31 0.52
CA PHE A 419 -8.27 16.48 -0.94
C PHE A 419 -9.65 16.39 -1.56
N THR A 420 -10.50 15.50 -1.06
CA THR A 420 -11.88 15.37 -1.52
C THR A 420 -12.67 16.66 -1.33
N ASP A 421 -12.47 17.33 -0.19
CA ASP A 421 -13.20 18.54 0.16
C ASP A 421 -12.62 19.80 -0.52
N THR A 422 -11.31 19.83 -0.74
CA THR A 422 -10.59 21.06 -1.12
C THR A 422 -10.20 21.13 -2.60
N SER A 423 -10.02 20.00 -3.30
CA SER A 423 -9.40 20.02 -4.62
C SER A 423 -10.00 19.01 -5.61
N SER A 424 -10.70 19.53 -6.62
CA SER A 424 -11.16 18.74 -7.77
C SER A 424 -10.01 18.13 -8.59
N ILE A 425 -8.81 18.73 -8.51
CA ILE A 425 -7.58 18.27 -9.18
C ILE A 425 -7.22 16.85 -8.73
N PHE A 426 -7.38 16.55 -7.45
CA PHE A 426 -7.04 15.24 -6.90
C PHE A 426 -7.84 14.13 -7.58
N ARG A 427 -9.17 14.25 -7.61
CA ARG A 427 -10.03 13.26 -8.29
C ARG A 427 -9.73 13.22 -9.78
N GLN A 428 -9.56 14.37 -10.44
CA GLN A 428 -9.25 14.39 -11.87
C GLN A 428 -7.89 13.75 -12.20
N SER A 429 -6.95 13.70 -11.27
CA SER A 429 -5.61 13.14 -11.49
C SER A 429 -5.50 11.62 -11.43
N PHE A 430 -6.61 10.91 -11.15
CA PHE A 430 -6.56 9.46 -10.96
C PHE A 430 -5.86 8.69 -12.10
N PRO A 431 -6.01 9.02 -13.41
CA PRO A 431 -5.34 8.27 -14.46
C PRO A 431 -3.81 8.28 -14.31
N ASN A 432 -3.24 9.39 -13.83
CA ASN A 432 -1.81 9.50 -13.55
C ASN A 432 -1.41 8.72 -12.30
N LEU A 433 -2.22 8.74 -11.24
CA LEU A 433 -1.97 7.98 -10.01
C LEU A 433 -1.95 6.47 -10.26
N PHE A 434 -2.83 5.98 -11.13
CA PHE A 434 -2.85 4.57 -11.55
C PHE A 434 -1.58 4.16 -12.31
N LYS A 435 -0.76 5.09 -12.83
CA LYS A 435 0.56 4.74 -13.42
C LYS A 435 1.52 4.20 -12.36
N PHE A 436 1.46 4.70 -11.13
CA PHE A 436 2.24 4.16 -10.02
C PHE A 436 1.87 2.70 -9.76
N LEU A 437 0.57 2.41 -9.65
CA LEU A 437 0.05 1.06 -9.48
C LEU A 437 0.40 0.17 -10.67
N ALA A 438 0.19 0.63 -11.90
CA ALA A 438 0.46 -0.12 -13.12
C ALA A 438 1.94 -0.54 -13.24
N TRP A 439 2.87 0.28 -12.72
CA TRP A 439 4.29 -0.02 -12.76
C TRP A 439 4.79 -0.81 -11.54
N ASN A 440 4.25 -0.56 -10.35
CA ASN A 440 4.76 -1.08 -9.07
C ASN A 440 3.71 -1.94 -8.32
N SER A 441 2.88 -2.69 -9.04
CA SER A 441 1.67 -3.33 -8.48
C SER A 441 1.91 -4.19 -7.24
N PRO A 442 2.90 -5.10 -7.19
CA PRO A 442 3.11 -5.98 -6.03
C PRO A 442 3.41 -5.25 -4.72
N SER A 443 4.06 -4.07 -4.78
CA SER A 443 4.43 -3.30 -3.59
C SER A 443 3.41 -2.23 -3.22
N LEU A 444 2.47 -1.90 -4.09
CA LEU A 444 1.47 -0.84 -3.87
C LEU A 444 0.06 -1.36 -3.62
N ILE A 445 -0.24 -2.63 -3.94
CA ILE A 445 -1.62 -3.13 -3.90
C ILE A 445 -2.29 -2.97 -2.53
N SER A 446 -1.58 -3.19 -1.42
CA SER A 446 -2.14 -3.00 -0.07
C SER A 446 -2.57 -1.56 0.17
N GLU A 447 -1.72 -0.59 -0.18
CA GLU A 447 -2.00 0.83 0.00
C GLU A 447 -3.08 1.29 -0.97
N PHE A 448 -3.12 0.71 -2.17
CA PHE A 448 -4.09 1.07 -3.20
C PHE A 448 -5.51 0.55 -2.91
N VAL A 449 -5.62 -0.58 -2.19
CA VAL A 449 -6.91 -1.09 -1.69
C VAL A 449 -7.54 -0.10 -0.72
N ASP A 450 -6.77 0.48 0.19
CA ASP A 450 -7.28 1.52 1.10
C ASP A 450 -7.53 2.85 0.38
N PHE A 451 -6.79 3.11 -0.70
CA PHE A 451 -6.82 4.38 -1.43
C PHE A 451 -7.95 4.50 -2.47
N LEU A 452 -8.25 3.41 -3.19
CA LEU A 452 -9.21 3.40 -4.30
C LEU A 452 -10.60 3.97 -3.94
N PRO A 453 -11.18 3.69 -2.75
CA PRO A 453 -12.49 4.24 -2.37
C PRO A 453 -12.58 5.76 -2.43
N PHE A 454 -11.48 6.49 -2.16
CA PHE A 454 -11.46 7.95 -2.17
C PHE A 454 -11.46 8.56 -3.58
N LEU A 455 -11.14 7.75 -4.60
CA LEU A 455 -11.19 8.17 -6.00
C LEU A 455 -12.57 7.92 -6.63
N LEU A 456 -13.42 7.14 -5.97
CA LEU A 456 -14.71 6.70 -6.51
C LEU A 456 -15.84 7.64 -6.14
N ASP A 457 -16.52 8.15 -7.16
CA ASP A 457 -17.82 8.77 -7.06
C ASP A 457 -18.66 8.44 -8.32
N ALA A 458 -19.88 8.95 -8.40
CA ALA A 458 -20.75 8.71 -9.55
C ALA A 458 -20.18 9.24 -10.88
N GLY A 459 -19.30 10.25 -10.83
CA GLY A 459 -18.65 10.85 -12.01
C GLY A 459 -17.41 10.10 -12.47
N THR A 460 -16.65 9.49 -11.56
CA THR A 460 -15.39 8.78 -11.87
C THR A 460 -15.54 7.28 -12.04
N ALA A 461 -16.60 6.67 -11.49
CA ALA A 461 -16.76 5.21 -11.42
C ALA A 461 -16.61 4.51 -12.79
N VAL A 462 -17.23 5.05 -13.84
CA VAL A 462 -17.18 4.47 -15.19
C VAL A 462 -15.76 4.50 -15.76
N GLU A 463 -15.08 5.63 -15.63
CA GLU A 463 -13.73 5.79 -16.17
C GLU A 463 -12.71 4.95 -15.38
N ILE A 464 -12.87 4.84 -14.07
CA ILE A 464 -12.06 3.95 -13.22
C ILE A 464 -12.31 2.48 -13.55
N PHE A 465 -13.56 2.07 -13.79
CA PHE A 465 -13.87 0.70 -14.25
C PHE A 465 -13.12 0.36 -15.53
N HIS A 466 -13.15 1.27 -16.52
CA HIS A 466 -12.38 1.10 -17.74
C HIS A 466 -10.88 1.04 -17.49
N LEU A 467 -10.35 1.89 -16.60
CA LEU A 467 -8.94 1.94 -16.29
C LEU A 467 -8.45 0.66 -15.61
N LEU A 468 -9.21 0.12 -14.65
CA LEU A 468 -8.93 -1.16 -13.99
C LEU A 468 -8.80 -2.29 -15.00
N LEU A 469 -9.74 -2.40 -15.95
CA LEU A 469 -9.68 -3.42 -17.01
C LEU A 469 -8.53 -3.20 -18.00
N ASN A 470 -8.07 -1.96 -18.16
CA ASN A 470 -6.98 -1.59 -19.07
C ASN A 470 -5.61 -1.53 -18.38
N LEU A 471 -5.50 -1.80 -17.07
CA LEU A 471 -4.25 -1.72 -16.31
C LEU A 471 -3.09 -2.51 -16.97
N PRO A 472 -3.29 -3.75 -17.47
CA PRO A 472 -2.22 -4.47 -18.18
C PRO A 472 -1.76 -3.74 -19.45
N CYS A 473 -2.68 -3.13 -20.20
CA CYS A 473 -2.37 -2.33 -21.38
C CYS A 473 -1.66 -1.02 -21.01
N LEU A 474 -2.04 -0.38 -19.90
CA LEU A 474 -1.35 0.78 -19.36
C LEU A 474 0.10 0.44 -18.99
N THR A 475 0.32 -0.67 -18.27
CA THR A 475 1.66 -1.14 -17.92
C THR A 475 2.53 -1.36 -19.16
N ALA A 476 1.97 -1.99 -20.21
CA ALA A 476 2.67 -2.20 -21.47
C ALA A 476 2.97 -0.87 -22.19
N ALA A 477 2.03 0.09 -22.18
CA ALA A 477 2.24 1.41 -22.76
C ALA A 477 3.32 2.23 -22.02
N LEU A 478 3.38 2.13 -20.68
CA LEU A 478 4.43 2.76 -19.88
C LEU A 478 5.81 2.16 -20.16
N ASP A 479 5.89 0.84 -20.41
CA ASP A 479 7.13 0.16 -20.77
C ASP A 479 7.64 0.64 -22.13
N ILE A 480 6.72 0.83 -23.10
CA ILE A 480 7.02 1.43 -24.40
C ILE A 480 7.49 2.89 -24.23
N GLN A 481 6.81 3.67 -23.39
CA GLN A 481 7.16 5.07 -23.13
C GLN A 481 8.60 5.21 -22.61
N LEU A 482 9.04 4.33 -21.70
CA LEU A 482 10.41 4.33 -21.18
C LEU A 482 11.46 3.86 -22.19
N ARG A 483 11.09 2.93 -23.07
CA ARG A 483 11.98 2.40 -24.12
C ARG A 483 12.08 3.31 -25.35
N SER A 484 11.14 4.25 -25.52
CA SER A 484 11.16 5.21 -26.62
C SER A 484 11.99 6.44 -26.24
N PRO A 485 13.20 6.64 -26.81
CA PRO A 485 13.89 7.92 -26.65
C PRO A 485 13.05 9.08 -27.20
N SER A 486 13.15 10.25 -26.57
CA SER A 486 12.53 11.49 -27.06
C SER A 486 13.05 11.76 -28.48
N PRO A 487 12.19 12.05 -29.46
CA PRO A 487 12.63 12.22 -30.85
C PRO A 487 13.59 13.41 -30.96
N HIS A 488 14.77 13.19 -31.52
CA HIS A 488 15.62 14.28 -31.99
C HIS A 488 14.87 15.05 -33.09
N ALA A 489 15.02 16.37 -33.14
CA ALA A 489 14.29 17.27 -34.05
C ALA A 489 14.41 16.89 -35.56
N SER A 490 15.39 16.06 -35.93
CA SER A 490 15.62 15.59 -37.30
C SER A 490 14.76 14.39 -37.75
N GLU A 491 14.13 13.64 -36.83
CA GLU A 491 13.37 12.41 -37.18
C GLU A 491 11.88 12.65 -37.47
N LYS A 492 11.39 13.90 -37.36
CA LYS A 492 10.00 14.26 -37.64
C LYS A 492 9.57 14.05 -39.10
N ALA A 493 10.49 13.71 -40.02
CA ALA A 493 10.29 13.78 -41.46
C ALA A 493 10.17 12.43 -42.21
N ALA A 494 10.17 11.26 -41.54
CA ALA A 494 10.40 9.98 -42.25
C ALA A 494 9.41 8.84 -41.94
N CYS A 495 8.17 9.12 -41.53
CA CYS A 495 7.16 8.05 -41.42
C CYS A 495 6.07 8.25 -42.47
N ASP A 496 6.02 7.35 -43.45
CA ASP A 496 4.96 7.29 -44.44
C ASP A 496 3.64 6.89 -43.74
N PRO A 497 2.64 7.77 -43.64
CA PRO A 497 1.42 7.53 -42.85
C PRO A 497 0.55 6.37 -43.38
N ALA A 498 0.87 5.85 -44.58
CA ALA A 498 0.18 4.72 -45.20
C ALA A 498 0.75 3.34 -44.83
N ALA A 499 1.96 3.27 -44.27
CA ALA A 499 2.60 1.99 -43.95
C ALA A 499 2.18 1.47 -42.57
N LYS A 500 1.80 0.19 -42.46
CA LYS A 500 1.53 -0.44 -41.14
C LYS A 500 2.84 -0.53 -40.34
N PRO A 501 2.84 -0.17 -39.05
CA PRO A 501 4.04 -0.25 -38.23
C PRO A 501 4.49 -1.70 -38.07
N ALA A 502 5.80 -1.95 -38.17
CA ALA A 502 6.37 -3.30 -38.08
C ALA A 502 6.56 -3.75 -36.62
N ASN A 503 6.68 -2.81 -35.69
CA ASN A 503 6.87 -3.07 -34.26
C ASN A 503 6.06 -2.09 -33.38
N PHE A 504 5.95 -2.41 -32.10
CA PHE A 504 5.20 -1.62 -31.13
C PHE A 504 5.82 -0.24 -30.84
N LEU A 505 7.13 -0.05 -31.06
CA LEU A 505 7.82 1.25 -30.88
C LEU A 505 7.50 2.22 -32.04
N GLU A 506 7.46 1.73 -33.26
CA GLU A 506 7.03 2.49 -34.45
C GLU A 506 5.56 2.87 -34.33
N ALA A 507 4.73 1.92 -33.89
CA ALA A 507 3.31 2.15 -33.67
C ALA A 507 3.04 3.22 -32.60
N PHE A 508 3.87 3.31 -31.56
CA PHE A 508 3.80 4.38 -30.55
C PHE A 508 3.94 5.78 -31.16
N ARG A 509 4.73 5.90 -32.23
CA ARG A 509 4.96 7.16 -32.97
C ARG A 509 3.99 7.35 -34.14
N HIS A 510 3.23 6.32 -34.48
CA HIS A 510 2.40 6.28 -35.67
C HIS A 510 1.08 7.07 -35.46
N PRO A 511 0.65 7.92 -36.42
CA PRO A 511 -0.55 8.75 -36.28
C PRO A 511 -1.83 7.98 -35.94
N LEU A 512 -2.00 6.77 -36.52
CA LEU A 512 -3.18 5.92 -36.28
C LEU A 512 -3.36 5.46 -34.83
N TYR A 513 -2.29 5.26 -34.07
CA TYR A 513 -2.37 4.76 -32.68
C TYR A 513 -2.13 5.87 -31.65
N LYS A 514 -1.73 7.06 -32.10
CA LYS A 514 -1.36 8.19 -31.25
C LYS A 514 -2.48 8.57 -30.28
N SER A 515 -3.72 8.71 -30.76
CA SER A 515 -4.86 9.06 -29.90
C SER A 515 -5.14 7.99 -28.84
N THR A 516 -4.94 6.72 -29.18
CA THR A 516 -5.17 5.59 -28.28
C THR A 516 -4.10 5.50 -27.18
N PHE A 517 -2.83 5.71 -27.53
CA PHE A 517 -1.75 5.83 -26.54
C PHE A 517 -1.92 7.07 -25.67
N GLN A 518 -2.33 8.20 -26.24
CA GLN A 518 -2.64 9.42 -25.48
C GLN A 518 -3.78 9.19 -24.49
N TYR A 519 -4.83 8.47 -24.88
CA TYR A 519 -5.91 8.09 -23.97
C TYR A 519 -5.40 7.22 -22.82
N LEU A 520 -4.63 6.16 -23.09
CA LEU A 520 -4.08 5.31 -22.01
C LEU A 520 -3.12 6.06 -21.10
N LEU A 521 -2.23 6.88 -21.66
CA LEU A 521 -1.18 7.60 -20.93
C LEU A 521 -1.63 8.97 -20.42
N ARG A 522 -2.94 9.28 -20.48
CA ARG A 522 -3.50 10.55 -20.06
C ARG A 522 -3.14 10.86 -18.61
N ILE A 523 -3.07 12.15 -18.33
CA ILE A 523 -2.68 12.68 -17.02
C ILE A 523 -3.94 12.95 -16.18
N GLU A 524 -4.97 13.51 -16.80
CA GLU A 524 -6.21 13.89 -16.14
C GLU A 524 -7.38 13.07 -16.70
N SER A 525 -8.45 12.96 -15.90
CA SER A 525 -9.72 12.35 -16.26
C SER A 525 -10.31 13.09 -17.45
N THR A 526 -10.77 12.36 -18.46
CA THR A 526 -11.36 12.95 -19.66
C THR A 526 -12.84 12.60 -19.71
N PRO A 527 -13.76 13.59 -19.81
CA PRO A 527 -15.17 13.32 -19.99
C PRO A 527 -15.51 12.80 -21.41
N GLU A 528 -14.54 12.82 -22.32
CA GLU A 528 -14.69 12.27 -23.67
C GLU A 528 -14.76 10.73 -23.61
N ASP A 529 -15.66 10.16 -24.42
CA ASP A 529 -15.79 8.73 -24.55
C ASP A 529 -14.44 8.10 -24.94
N PRO A 530 -14.10 6.91 -24.40
CA PRO A 530 -12.91 6.19 -24.83
C PRO A 530 -12.91 6.03 -26.35
N PRO A 531 -11.75 6.03 -27.01
CA PRO A 531 -11.68 5.83 -28.46
C PRO A 531 -12.43 4.55 -28.86
N GLU A 532 -13.18 4.60 -29.96
CA GLU A 532 -14.19 3.60 -30.39
C GLU A 532 -13.73 2.13 -30.29
N SER A 533 -12.43 1.86 -30.38
CA SER A 533 -11.88 0.54 -30.07
C SER A 533 -10.40 0.57 -29.67
N LEU A 534 -10.10 0.00 -28.49
CA LEU A 534 -8.74 -0.33 -28.07
C LEU A 534 -8.24 -1.67 -28.68
N VAL A 535 -9.04 -2.35 -29.51
CA VAL A 535 -8.69 -3.67 -30.10
C VAL A 535 -7.40 -3.60 -30.93
N PRO A 536 -7.22 -2.63 -31.86
CA PRO A 536 -5.99 -2.57 -32.67
C PRO A 536 -4.74 -2.38 -31.79
N LEU A 537 -4.86 -1.59 -30.72
CA LEU A 537 -3.78 -1.37 -29.79
C LEU A 537 -3.45 -2.64 -28.98
N ARG A 538 -4.45 -3.40 -28.53
CA ARG A 538 -4.21 -4.66 -27.79
C ARG A 538 -3.48 -5.70 -28.62
N GLN A 539 -3.83 -5.84 -29.90
CA GLN A 539 -3.12 -6.75 -30.82
C GLN A 539 -1.65 -6.35 -30.95
N LEU A 540 -1.38 -5.04 -31.01
CA LEU A 540 -0.02 -4.51 -31.05
C LEU A 540 0.74 -4.75 -29.73
N LEU A 541 0.08 -4.62 -28.59
CA LEU A 541 0.67 -4.84 -27.26
C LEU A 541 0.82 -6.33 -26.90
N GLY A 542 0.24 -7.24 -27.68
CA GLY A 542 0.27 -8.70 -27.46
C GLY A 542 1.65 -9.28 -27.11
N PRO A 543 2.75 -8.88 -27.78
CA PRO A 543 4.09 -9.36 -27.43
C PRO A 543 4.52 -9.03 -25.99
N LEU A 544 4.03 -7.92 -25.43
CA LEU A 544 4.33 -7.48 -24.06
C LEU A 544 3.42 -8.13 -23.01
N ALA A 545 2.36 -8.82 -23.40
CA ALA A 545 1.43 -9.49 -22.47
C ALA A 545 2.12 -10.55 -21.60
N SER A 546 3.21 -11.14 -22.10
CA SER A 546 4.05 -12.10 -21.37
C SER A 546 5.12 -11.47 -20.48
N SER A 547 5.25 -10.14 -20.49
CA SER A 547 6.22 -9.43 -19.64
C SER A 547 5.88 -9.63 -18.17
N PRO A 548 6.84 -9.99 -17.30
CA PRO A 548 6.58 -10.24 -15.88
C PRO A 548 5.83 -9.09 -15.19
N ARG A 549 6.13 -7.84 -15.56
CA ARG A 549 5.47 -6.66 -14.98
C ARG A 549 4.00 -6.56 -15.40
N VAL A 550 3.69 -6.88 -16.66
CA VAL A 550 2.32 -6.84 -17.17
C VAL A 550 1.48 -7.95 -16.52
N VAL A 551 2.04 -9.15 -16.37
CA VAL A 551 1.39 -10.27 -15.68
C VAL A 551 1.15 -9.93 -14.21
N GLN A 552 2.17 -9.43 -13.50
CA GLN A 552 2.03 -9.01 -12.09
C GLN A 552 0.98 -7.91 -11.89
N CYS A 553 0.90 -6.94 -12.81
CA CYS A 553 -0.14 -5.93 -12.78
C CYS A 553 -1.54 -6.56 -13.02
N ALA A 554 -1.65 -7.45 -14.01
CA ALA A 554 -2.88 -8.16 -14.32
C ALA A 554 -3.42 -8.97 -13.13
N ASP A 555 -2.53 -9.61 -12.35
CA ASP A 555 -2.90 -10.38 -11.16
C ASP A 555 -3.53 -9.52 -10.05
N THR A 556 -3.29 -8.20 -10.04
CA THR A 556 -3.89 -7.29 -9.04
C THR A 556 -5.28 -6.79 -9.40
N VAL A 557 -5.65 -6.84 -10.68
CA VAL A 557 -6.91 -6.26 -11.19
C VAL A 557 -8.16 -6.90 -10.58
N PRO A 558 -8.26 -8.25 -10.44
CA PRO A 558 -9.46 -8.88 -9.88
C PRO A 558 -9.79 -8.39 -8.47
N VAL A 559 -8.77 -8.28 -7.60
CA VAL A 559 -8.93 -7.77 -6.23
C VAL A 559 -9.47 -6.34 -6.22
N LEU A 560 -8.94 -5.48 -7.09
CA LEU A 560 -9.39 -4.10 -7.21
C LEU A 560 -10.78 -3.98 -7.86
N LEU A 561 -11.16 -4.89 -8.75
CA LEU A 561 -12.50 -4.94 -9.34
C LEU A 561 -13.56 -5.37 -8.31
N GLU A 562 -13.27 -6.37 -7.48
CA GLU A 562 -14.16 -6.77 -6.38
C GLU A 562 -14.35 -5.60 -5.41
N LEU A 563 -13.26 -4.94 -5.01
CA LEU A 563 -13.33 -3.74 -4.18
C LEU A 563 -14.14 -2.62 -4.86
N PHE A 564 -13.88 -2.35 -6.14
CA PHE A 564 -14.60 -1.34 -6.93
C PHE A 564 -16.12 -1.54 -6.86
N PHE A 565 -16.61 -2.75 -7.14
CA PHE A 565 -18.05 -3.02 -7.07
C PHE A 565 -18.58 -2.98 -5.65
N SER A 566 -17.81 -3.47 -4.66
CA SER A 566 -18.22 -3.38 -3.25
C SER A 566 -18.49 -1.93 -2.82
N VAL A 567 -17.63 -0.99 -3.23
CA VAL A 567 -17.77 0.45 -2.89
C VAL A 567 -18.84 1.11 -3.75
N VAL A 568 -18.85 0.89 -5.06
CA VAL A 568 -19.81 1.54 -5.98
C VAL A 568 -21.25 1.16 -5.66
N THR A 569 -21.50 -0.07 -5.22
CA THR A 569 -22.87 -0.49 -4.84
C THR A 569 -23.45 0.26 -3.64
N GLU A 570 -22.63 0.96 -2.86
CA GLU A 570 -23.10 1.77 -1.72
C GLU A 570 -23.75 3.10 -2.16
N PHE A 571 -23.35 3.66 -3.30
CA PHE A 571 -23.81 4.98 -3.76
C PHE A 571 -24.41 5.00 -5.18
N ALA A 572 -24.27 3.92 -5.97
CA ALA A 572 -24.69 3.92 -7.36
C ALA A 572 -26.22 4.08 -7.51
N ASP A 573 -26.60 5.03 -8.37
CA ASP A 573 -27.98 5.23 -8.77
C ASP A 573 -28.38 4.30 -9.93
N LYS A 574 -29.66 4.30 -10.30
CA LYS A 574 -30.17 3.41 -11.37
C LYS A 574 -29.48 3.63 -12.72
N PRO A 575 -29.24 4.87 -13.19
CA PRO A 575 -28.46 5.13 -14.39
C PRO A 575 -27.06 4.50 -14.33
N LEU A 576 -26.31 4.71 -13.24
CA LEU A 576 -24.97 4.17 -13.10
C LEU A 576 -24.96 2.64 -13.06
N ILE A 577 -25.89 2.02 -12.34
CA ILE A 577 -26.04 0.55 -12.29
C ILE A 577 -26.31 -0.02 -13.70
N ASN A 578 -27.20 0.61 -14.47
CA ASN A 578 -27.48 0.23 -15.86
C ASN A 578 -26.24 0.34 -16.74
N GLN A 579 -25.53 1.46 -16.63
CA GLN A 579 -24.32 1.69 -17.41
C GLN A 579 -23.24 0.66 -17.09
N LEU A 580 -22.98 0.37 -15.81
CA LEU A 580 -22.00 -0.62 -15.39
C LEU A 580 -22.36 -2.03 -15.86
N ALA A 581 -23.62 -2.45 -15.73
CA ALA A 581 -24.06 -3.75 -16.21
C ALA A 581 -23.88 -3.89 -17.74
N LEU A 582 -24.19 -2.84 -18.51
CA LEU A 582 -23.94 -2.81 -19.94
C LEU A 582 -22.42 -2.91 -20.25
N LEU A 583 -21.60 -2.15 -19.53
CA LEU A 583 -20.16 -2.14 -19.72
C LEU A 583 -19.51 -3.48 -19.36
N VAL A 584 -20.00 -4.21 -18.35
CA VAL A 584 -19.57 -5.57 -18.02
C VAL A 584 -19.68 -6.49 -19.24
N LEU A 585 -20.80 -6.43 -19.96
CA LEU A 585 -21.01 -7.23 -21.17
C LEU A 585 -20.09 -6.76 -22.32
N GLN A 586 -20.08 -5.46 -22.62
CA GLN A 586 -19.33 -4.90 -23.75
C GLN A 586 -17.81 -5.04 -23.59
N ARG A 587 -17.31 -4.92 -22.36
CA ARG A 587 -15.88 -4.97 -22.06
C ARG A 587 -15.35 -6.39 -21.91
N SER A 588 -16.22 -7.39 -21.75
CA SER A 588 -15.82 -8.80 -21.71
C SER A 588 -15.11 -9.25 -23.00
N ASP A 589 -15.40 -8.66 -24.16
CA ASP A 589 -14.70 -8.91 -25.43
C ASP A 589 -13.39 -8.14 -25.60
N GLN A 590 -13.09 -7.24 -24.66
CA GLN A 590 -12.09 -6.19 -24.83
C GLN A 590 -11.00 -6.24 -23.75
N LEU A 591 -10.65 -7.45 -23.30
CA LEU A 591 -9.59 -7.68 -22.30
C LEU A 591 -8.22 -7.92 -22.96
N CYS A 592 -7.15 -7.69 -22.21
CA CYS A 592 -5.80 -8.04 -22.63
C CYS A 592 -5.68 -9.57 -22.81
N ASP A 593 -4.86 -10.02 -23.78
CA ASP A 593 -4.77 -11.44 -24.15
C ASP A 593 -3.86 -12.23 -23.21
N ILE A 594 -4.27 -12.30 -21.94
CA ILE A 594 -3.62 -13.05 -20.87
C ILE A 594 -4.66 -14.03 -20.32
N PRO A 595 -4.54 -15.35 -20.56
CA PRO A 595 -5.58 -16.33 -20.21
C PRO A 595 -6.02 -16.29 -18.75
N ALA A 596 -5.08 -16.39 -17.80
CA ALA A 596 -5.39 -16.38 -16.36
C ALA A 596 -6.08 -15.08 -15.91
N PHE A 597 -5.66 -13.94 -16.46
CA PHE A 597 -6.30 -12.65 -16.21
C PHE A 597 -7.75 -12.61 -16.71
N LYS A 598 -8.01 -13.13 -17.93
CA LYS A 598 -9.37 -13.18 -18.48
C LYS A 598 -10.28 -14.05 -17.62
N ASP A 599 -9.82 -15.26 -17.27
CA ASP A 599 -10.61 -16.21 -16.49
C ASP A 599 -11.03 -15.60 -15.14
N GLU A 600 -10.07 -14.97 -14.46
CA GLU A 600 -10.32 -14.36 -13.15
C GLU A 600 -11.18 -13.08 -13.25
N VAL A 601 -10.98 -12.26 -14.28
CA VAL A 601 -11.88 -11.12 -14.53
C VAL A 601 -13.29 -11.60 -14.86
N TYR A 602 -13.47 -12.64 -15.67
CA TYR A 602 -14.81 -13.19 -15.94
C TYR A 602 -15.47 -13.74 -14.68
N ARG A 603 -14.70 -14.37 -13.78
CA ARG A 603 -15.20 -14.80 -12.47
C ARG A 603 -15.74 -13.62 -11.67
N VAL A 604 -14.96 -12.55 -11.52
CA VAL A 604 -15.37 -11.34 -10.79
C VAL A 604 -16.58 -10.69 -11.45
N LEU A 605 -16.50 -10.38 -12.75
CA LEU A 605 -17.58 -9.73 -13.48
C LEU A 605 -18.89 -10.53 -13.46
N SER A 606 -18.82 -11.86 -13.46
CA SER A 606 -20.01 -12.72 -13.38
C SER A 606 -20.69 -12.66 -12.01
N THR A 607 -19.90 -12.57 -10.94
CA THR A 607 -20.39 -12.42 -9.56
C THR A 607 -21.01 -11.04 -9.40
N GLU A 608 -20.33 -10.00 -9.87
CA GLU A 608 -20.80 -8.62 -9.71
C GLU A 608 -22.01 -8.28 -10.58
N LEU A 609 -22.13 -8.85 -11.78
CA LEU A 609 -23.37 -8.75 -12.56
C LEU A 609 -24.57 -9.25 -11.75
N THR A 610 -24.40 -10.35 -11.02
CA THR A 610 -25.45 -10.90 -10.16
C THR A 610 -25.77 -9.95 -9.00
N THR A 611 -24.77 -9.30 -8.40
CA THR A 611 -24.96 -8.26 -7.38
C THR A 611 -25.76 -7.08 -7.93
N LEU A 612 -25.41 -6.58 -9.12
CA LEU A 612 -26.14 -5.49 -9.77
C LEU A 612 -27.60 -5.88 -10.06
N CYS A 613 -27.84 -7.08 -10.59
CA CYS A 613 -29.20 -7.59 -10.84
C CYS A 613 -30.02 -7.73 -9.54
N LYS A 614 -29.40 -8.07 -8.41
CA LYS A 614 -30.08 -8.09 -7.10
C LYS A 614 -30.49 -6.70 -6.63
N LEU A 615 -29.61 -5.71 -6.83
CA LEU A 615 -29.87 -4.31 -6.45
C LEU A 615 -30.92 -3.65 -7.33
N HIS A 616 -30.92 -3.95 -8.64
CA HIS A 616 -31.87 -3.40 -9.61
C HIS A 616 -32.38 -4.49 -10.58
N PRO A 617 -33.35 -5.34 -10.18
CA PRO A 617 -33.87 -6.44 -11.01
C PRO A 617 -34.41 -6.02 -12.39
N ALA A 618 -34.88 -4.78 -12.50
CA ALA A 618 -35.35 -4.21 -13.77
C ALA A 618 -34.27 -4.15 -14.86
N LEU A 619 -32.98 -4.28 -14.50
CA LEU A 619 -31.85 -4.40 -15.44
C LEU A 619 -32.11 -5.40 -16.57
N ILE A 620 -32.71 -6.55 -16.24
CA ILE A 620 -32.95 -7.61 -17.23
C ILE A 620 -33.95 -7.18 -18.32
N VAL A 621 -34.90 -6.31 -17.97
CA VAL A 621 -35.86 -5.74 -18.93
C VAL A 621 -35.23 -4.55 -19.66
N GLU A 622 -34.50 -3.70 -18.95
CA GLU A 622 -33.88 -2.48 -19.48
C GLU A 622 -32.76 -2.78 -20.50
N LEU A 623 -31.92 -3.78 -20.23
CA LEU A 623 -30.81 -4.22 -21.11
C LEU A 623 -31.17 -5.47 -21.92
N SER A 624 -32.46 -5.68 -22.18
CA SER A 624 -32.93 -6.95 -22.76
C SER A 624 -32.37 -7.25 -24.14
N LYS A 625 -32.10 -6.23 -24.96
CA LYS A 625 -31.52 -6.42 -26.29
C LYS A 625 -30.09 -6.95 -26.17
N GLU A 626 -29.28 -6.31 -25.34
CA GLU A 626 -27.86 -6.62 -25.16
C GLU A 626 -27.68 -7.98 -24.47
N LEU A 627 -28.54 -8.31 -23.50
CA LEU A 627 -28.56 -9.62 -22.84
C LEU A 627 -29.01 -10.73 -23.80
N LEU A 628 -29.98 -10.45 -24.67
CA LEU A 628 -30.44 -11.41 -25.70
C LEU A 628 -29.33 -11.67 -26.72
N ASP A 629 -28.70 -10.61 -27.23
CA ASP A 629 -27.58 -10.68 -28.17
C ASP A 629 -26.41 -11.47 -27.54
N PHE A 630 -26.06 -11.19 -26.27
CA PHE A 630 -24.98 -11.89 -25.58
C PHE A 630 -25.27 -13.38 -25.34
N SER A 631 -26.50 -13.71 -24.92
CA SER A 631 -26.88 -15.10 -24.59
C SER A 631 -27.17 -15.98 -25.81
N GLY A 632 -27.41 -15.37 -26.98
CA GLY A 632 -27.55 -16.09 -28.26
C GLY A 632 -26.22 -16.51 -28.91
N ILE A 633 -25.08 -15.98 -28.44
CA ILE A 633 -23.76 -16.23 -29.05
C ILE A 633 -23.08 -17.44 -28.38
N ILE A 634 -22.98 -18.55 -29.13
CA ILE A 634 -22.41 -19.82 -28.64
C ILE A 634 -20.92 -19.71 -28.25
N SER A 635 -20.16 -18.81 -28.89
CA SER A 635 -18.74 -18.62 -28.54
C SER A 635 -18.54 -18.06 -27.13
N ASN A 636 -19.53 -17.35 -26.58
CA ASN A 636 -19.48 -16.87 -25.19
C ASN A 636 -19.48 -18.02 -24.18
N ILE A 637 -20.07 -19.16 -24.52
CA ILE A 637 -20.05 -20.35 -23.66
C ILE A 637 -18.64 -20.92 -23.54
N ARG A 638 -17.83 -20.83 -24.60
CA ARG A 638 -16.45 -21.35 -24.59
C ARG A 638 -15.45 -20.35 -24.02
N ASN A 639 -15.63 -19.08 -24.36
CA ASN A 639 -14.63 -18.06 -24.09
C ASN A 639 -14.90 -17.26 -22.81
N LYS A 640 -16.14 -17.32 -22.27
CA LYS A 640 -16.63 -16.49 -21.16
C LYS A 640 -17.62 -17.26 -20.29
N GLU A 641 -17.36 -18.54 -20.07
CA GLU A 641 -18.29 -19.48 -19.45
C GLU A 641 -18.88 -18.98 -18.11
N PRO A 642 -18.09 -18.46 -17.14
CA PRO A 642 -18.64 -17.95 -15.89
C PRO A 642 -19.64 -16.81 -16.09
N LEU A 643 -19.31 -15.85 -16.97
CA LEU A 643 -20.18 -14.71 -17.26
C LEU A 643 -21.45 -15.14 -17.99
N PHE A 644 -21.34 -16.04 -18.97
CA PHE A 644 -22.49 -16.61 -19.67
C PHE A 644 -23.45 -17.30 -18.72
N THR A 645 -22.94 -18.18 -17.85
CA THR A 645 -23.74 -18.93 -16.88
C THR A 645 -24.53 -17.98 -15.95
N HIS A 646 -23.90 -16.91 -15.46
CA HIS A 646 -24.57 -15.95 -14.58
C HIS A 646 -25.57 -15.05 -15.33
N VAL A 647 -25.30 -14.66 -16.58
CA VAL A 647 -26.28 -13.95 -17.43
C VAL A 647 -27.54 -14.80 -17.63
N VAL A 648 -27.38 -16.06 -18.03
CA VAL A 648 -28.51 -16.99 -18.23
C VAL A 648 -29.28 -17.23 -16.94
N TRP A 649 -28.57 -17.37 -15.82
CA TRP A 649 -29.18 -17.49 -14.50
C TRP A 649 -30.00 -16.24 -14.14
N ALA A 650 -29.44 -15.03 -14.34
CA ALA A 650 -30.09 -13.77 -14.01
C ALA A 650 -31.34 -13.52 -14.87
N ILE A 651 -31.32 -13.88 -16.16
CA ILE A 651 -32.50 -13.89 -17.03
C ILE A 651 -33.58 -14.80 -16.44
N GLY A 652 -33.20 -16.04 -16.08
CA GLY A 652 -34.10 -17.00 -15.47
C GLY A 652 -34.68 -16.51 -14.14
N GLU A 653 -33.92 -15.79 -13.34
CA GLU A 653 -34.36 -15.28 -12.04
C GLU A 653 -35.29 -14.07 -12.18
N TYR A 654 -34.86 -13.01 -12.86
CA TYR A 654 -35.49 -11.69 -12.78
C TYR A 654 -36.41 -11.34 -13.95
N LEU A 655 -36.40 -12.07 -15.08
CA LEU A 655 -37.31 -11.79 -16.20
C LEU A 655 -38.75 -12.21 -15.87
N SER A 656 -39.46 -11.37 -15.11
CA SER A 656 -40.81 -11.61 -14.63
C SER A 656 -41.55 -10.30 -14.36
N VAL A 657 -42.86 -10.30 -14.59
CA VAL A 657 -43.78 -9.19 -14.25
C VAL A 657 -43.76 -8.86 -12.76
N SER A 658 -43.35 -9.81 -11.91
CA SER A 658 -43.23 -9.62 -10.47
C SER A 658 -42.11 -8.64 -10.07
N TYR A 659 -41.06 -8.54 -10.89
CA TYR A 659 -39.91 -7.66 -10.67
C TYR A 659 -40.01 -6.36 -11.47
N ASP A 660 -40.52 -6.41 -12.70
CA ASP A 660 -40.75 -5.22 -13.52
C ASP A 660 -42.06 -5.35 -14.33
N LYS A 661 -42.97 -4.39 -14.15
CA LYS A 661 -44.28 -4.34 -14.81
C LYS A 661 -44.19 -4.18 -16.33
N ARG A 662 -43.05 -3.71 -16.86
CA ARG A 662 -42.79 -3.58 -18.30
C ARG A 662 -42.45 -4.91 -18.97
N CYS A 663 -42.17 -5.96 -18.20
CA CYS A 663 -41.89 -7.29 -18.74
C CYS A 663 -43.09 -7.81 -19.54
N THR A 664 -42.88 -8.19 -20.80
CA THR A 664 -43.93 -8.70 -21.68
C THR A 664 -43.75 -10.18 -21.98
N VAL A 665 -44.85 -10.87 -22.31
CA VAL A 665 -44.82 -12.27 -22.74
C VAL A 665 -43.98 -12.44 -24.02
N GLU A 666 -44.01 -11.46 -24.93
CA GLU A 666 -43.19 -11.47 -26.14
C GLU A 666 -41.69 -11.46 -25.81
N GLN A 667 -41.27 -10.67 -24.82
CA GLN A 667 -39.88 -10.63 -24.37
C GLN A 667 -39.45 -11.98 -23.76
N ILE A 668 -40.30 -12.60 -22.94
CA ILE A 668 -40.07 -13.94 -22.39
C ILE A 668 -39.89 -14.97 -23.51
N ASN A 669 -40.76 -14.94 -24.52
CA ASN A 669 -40.70 -15.87 -25.65
C ASN A 669 -39.40 -15.68 -26.46
N ARG A 670 -38.95 -14.45 -26.71
CA ARG A 670 -37.69 -14.18 -27.42
C ARG A 670 -36.47 -14.74 -26.68
N PHE A 671 -36.37 -14.51 -25.36
CA PHE A 671 -35.30 -15.10 -24.56
C PHE A 671 -35.37 -16.63 -24.54
N PHE A 672 -36.57 -17.20 -24.43
CA PHE A 672 -36.74 -18.64 -24.48
C PHE A 672 -36.25 -19.23 -25.80
N GLU A 673 -36.62 -18.63 -26.95
CA GLU A 673 -36.22 -19.10 -28.27
C GLU A 673 -34.70 -19.04 -28.47
N ALA A 674 -34.05 -17.95 -28.07
CA ALA A 674 -32.61 -17.82 -28.15
C ALA A 674 -31.88 -18.86 -27.28
N LEU A 675 -32.30 -19.00 -26.02
CA LEU A 675 -31.68 -19.97 -25.09
C LEU A 675 -31.98 -21.42 -25.46
N GLU A 676 -33.14 -21.70 -26.05
CA GLU A 676 -33.50 -23.03 -26.55
C GLU A 676 -32.61 -23.41 -27.73
N ALA A 677 -32.40 -22.48 -28.67
CA ALA A 677 -31.46 -22.68 -29.77
C ALA A 677 -30.04 -22.92 -29.26
N THR A 678 -29.59 -22.14 -28.27
CA THR A 678 -28.27 -22.29 -27.65
C THR A 678 -28.12 -23.66 -26.96
N LEU A 679 -29.09 -24.07 -26.13
CA LEU A 679 -29.06 -25.37 -25.46
C LEU A 679 -29.09 -26.52 -26.48
N PHE A 680 -29.89 -26.39 -27.53
CA PHE A 680 -29.95 -27.36 -28.60
C PHE A 680 -28.58 -27.54 -29.26
N GLU A 681 -27.93 -26.46 -29.71
CA GLU A 681 -26.63 -26.51 -30.39
C GLU A 681 -25.53 -27.17 -29.54
N ILE A 682 -25.47 -26.90 -28.23
CA ILE A 682 -24.45 -27.51 -27.35
C ILE A 682 -24.77 -28.96 -26.96
N THR A 683 -26.05 -29.38 -27.03
CA THR A 683 -26.48 -30.76 -26.75
C THR A 683 -26.70 -31.59 -28.01
N GLN A 684 -26.51 -31.01 -29.20
CA GLN A 684 -26.58 -31.74 -30.46
C GLN A 684 -25.43 -32.74 -30.60
N ILE A 685 -25.78 -33.96 -30.96
CA ILE A 685 -24.80 -35.01 -31.28
C ILE A 685 -24.48 -34.94 -32.78
N ARG A 686 -23.26 -34.52 -33.14
CA ARG A 686 -22.78 -34.50 -34.54
C ARG A 686 -21.90 -35.74 -34.84
N PRO A 687 -22.19 -36.55 -35.87
CA PRO A 687 -21.53 -37.86 -36.10
C PRO A 687 -20.03 -37.85 -36.46
N LEU A 688 -19.43 -36.70 -36.78
CA LEU A 688 -18.11 -36.61 -37.44
C LEU A 688 -17.13 -35.59 -36.80
N ALA A 689 -17.47 -35.00 -35.67
CA ALA A 689 -16.62 -34.04 -34.97
C ALA A 689 -16.41 -34.48 -33.51
N SER A 690 -15.22 -34.26 -32.95
CA SER A 690 -15.03 -34.32 -31.50
C SER A 690 -16.01 -33.36 -30.85
N VAL A 691 -16.91 -33.88 -30.01
CA VAL A 691 -17.91 -33.06 -29.32
C VAL A 691 -17.14 -32.11 -28.39
N PRO A 692 -17.31 -30.78 -28.53
CA PRO A 692 -16.74 -29.85 -27.56
C PRO A 692 -17.37 -30.16 -26.19
N SER A 693 -16.55 -30.46 -25.20
CA SER A 693 -17.05 -30.62 -23.83
C SER A 693 -17.37 -29.24 -23.24
N TYR A 694 -18.50 -29.15 -22.55
CA TYR A 694 -18.98 -27.94 -21.88
C TYR A 694 -19.18 -28.27 -20.41
N GLU A 695 -19.03 -27.29 -19.52
CA GLU A 695 -19.28 -27.52 -18.09
C GLU A 695 -20.73 -27.97 -17.84
N PRO A 696 -20.98 -29.06 -17.08
CA PRO A 696 -22.33 -29.56 -16.78
C PRO A 696 -23.23 -28.47 -16.20
N ARG A 697 -22.65 -27.59 -15.38
CA ARG A 697 -23.32 -26.43 -14.78
C ARG A 697 -23.99 -25.52 -15.81
N VAL A 698 -23.37 -25.31 -16.98
CA VAL A 698 -23.95 -24.47 -18.05
C VAL A 698 -25.25 -25.10 -18.55
N ILE A 699 -25.22 -26.41 -18.79
CA ILE A 699 -26.36 -27.18 -19.29
C ILE A 699 -27.49 -27.17 -18.25
N THR A 700 -27.17 -27.41 -16.97
CA THR A 700 -28.17 -27.41 -15.89
C THR A 700 -28.79 -26.03 -15.66
N VAL A 701 -28.01 -24.96 -15.78
CA VAL A 701 -28.52 -23.57 -15.69
C VAL A 701 -29.41 -23.23 -16.88
N LEU A 702 -29.02 -23.57 -18.12
CA LEU A 702 -29.86 -23.37 -19.31
C LEU A 702 -31.20 -24.11 -19.20
N MET A 703 -31.17 -25.39 -18.82
CA MET A 703 -32.40 -26.18 -18.59
C MET A 703 -33.29 -25.55 -17.51
N THR A 704 -32.69 -25.09 -16.41
CA THR A 704 -33.41 -24.45 -15.31
C THR A 704 -34.04 -23.13 -15.78
N THR A 705 -33.30 -22.29 -16.49
CA THR A 705 -33.78 -21.01 -17.01
C THR A 705 -34.92 -21.19 -18.00
N LEU A 706 -34.80 -22.11 -18.98
CA LEU A 706 -35.90 -22.42 -19.91
C LEU A 706 -37.16 -22.89 -19.17
N THR A 707 -36.99 -23.71 -18.13
CA THR A 707 -38.10 -24.19 -17.30
C THR A 707 -38.77 -23.04 -16.54
N LYS A 708 -37.98 -22.11 -15.96
CA LYS A 708 -38.50 -20.91 -15.28
C LYS A 708 -39.28 -20.01 -16.25
N LEU A 709 -38.78 -19.79 -17.46
CA LEU A 709 -39.46 -18.99 -18.48
C LEU A 709 -40.76 -19.66 -18.94
N ALA A 710 -40.76 -20.98 -19.13
CA ALA A 710 -41.97 -21.75 -19.48
C ALA A 710 -43.02 -21.76 -18.36
N ALA A 711 -42.62 -21.74 -17.09
CA ALA A 711 -43.55 -21.59 -15.97
C ALA A 711 -44.22 -20.20 -15.96
N ARG A 712 -43.58 -19.18 -16.54
CA ARG A 712 -44.11 -17.81 -16.68
C ARG A 712 -44.93 -17.60 -17.96
N SER A 713 -44.72 -18.43 -18.99
CA SER A 713 -45.44 -18.44 -20.28
C SER A 713 -45.82 -19.88 -20.65
N GLN A 714 -47.05 -20.28 -20.29
CA GLN A 714 -47.48 -21.68 -20.31
C GLN A 714 -47.46 -22.32 -21.71
N ASP A 715 -47.55 -21.52 -22.77
CA ASP A 715 -47.48 -21.98 -24.16
C ASP A 715 -46.11 -22.64 -24.50
N LEU A 716 -45.07 -22.36 -23.70
CA LEU A 716 -43.72 -22.89 -23.90
C LEU A 716 -43.48 -24.24 -23.21
N ILE A 717 -44.37 -24.68 -22.30
CA ILE A 717 -44.21 -25.90 -21.50
C ILE A 717 -44.02 -27.16 -22.36
N PRO A 718 -44.78 -27.39 -23.46
CA PRO A 718 -44.58 -28.57 -24.30
C PRO A 718 -43.18 -28.62 -24.94
N ARG A 719 -42.63 -27.45 -25.33
CA ARG A 719 -41.31 -27.35 -25.96
C ARG A 719 -40.19 -27.74 -24.99
N VAL A 720 -40.18 -27.15 -23.79
CA VAL A 720 -39.14 -27.47 -22.79
C VAL A 720 -39.26 -28.92 -22.29
N SER A 721 -40.48 -29.45 -22.16
CA SER A 721 -40.71 -30.85 -21.77
C SER A 721 -40.14 -31.81 -22.80
N LEU A 722 -40.29 -31.51 -24.09
CA LEU A 722 -39.66 -32.31 -25.15
C LEU A 722 -38.13 -32.29 -25.02
N PHE A 723 -37.52 -31.14 -24.76
CA PHE A 723 -36.07 -31.02 -24.56
C PHE A 723 -35.57 -31.83 -23.36
N LEU A 724 -36.17 -31.64 -22.18
CA LEU A 724 -35.79 -32.35 -20.95
C LEU A 724 -35.93 -33.88 -21.11
N SER A 725 -36.94 -34.36 -21.85
CA SER A 725 -37.09 -35.80 -22.12
C SER A 725 -35.95 -36.40 -22.97
N LYS A 726 -35.34 -35.59 -23.84
CA LYS A 726 -34.24 -35.99 -24.72
C LYS A 726 -32.88 -35.99 -24.01
N MET A 727 -32.77 -35.38 -22.83
CA MET A 727 -31.51 -35.34 -22.07
C MET A 727 -31.03 -36.74 -21.68
N ARG A 728 -31.94 -37.70 -21.47
CA ARG A 728 -31.58 -39.11 -21.26
C ARG A 728 -30.82 -39.69 -22.46
N MET A 729 -31.28 -39.41 -23.67
CA MET A 729 -30.64 -39.89 -24.90
C MET A 729 -29.29 -39.19 -25.16
N PHE A 730 -29.18 -37.92 -24.77
CA PHE A 730 -27.92 -37.17 -24.84
C PHE A 730 -26.85 -37.78 -23.94
N VAL A 731 -27.17 -37.96 -22.64
CA VAL A 731 -26.22 -38.48 -21.65
C VAL A 731 -25.80 -39.94 -21.92
N GLN A 732 -26.70 -40.76 -22.47
CA GLN A 732 -26.42 -42.16 -22.82
C GLN A 732 -25.64 -42.33 -24.13
N ASN A 733 -25.35 -41.24 -24.86
CA ASN A 733 -24.64 -41.34 -26.11
C ASN A 733 -23.16 -41.73 -25.90
N PRO A 734 -22.59 -42.65 -26.68
CA PRO A 734 -21.18 -43.05 -26.56
C PRO A 734 -20.19 -41.88 -26.65
N ALA A 735 -20.46 -40.87 -27.50
CA ALA A 735 -19.61 -39.69 -27.66
C ALA A 735 -19.65 -38.75 -26.43
N VAL A 736 -20.76 -38.75 -25.70
CA VAL A 736 -20.94 -37.96 -24.46
C VAL A 736 -20.36 -38.72 -23.27
N THR A 737 -20.49 -40.05 -23.25
CA THR A 737 -19.89 -40.93 -22.23
C THR A 737 -18.36 -40.82 -22.21
N SER A 738 -17.73 -40.52 -23.35
CA SER A 738 -16.29 -40.26 -23.42
C SER A 738 -15.88 -38.84 -22.99
N ALA A 739 -16.80 -37.87 -22.98
CA ALA A 739 -16.50 -36.46 -22.70
C ALA A 739 -16.81 -36.02 -21.26
N TYR A 740 -17.69 -36.75 -20.55
CA TYR A 740 -18.16 -36.41 -19.20
C TYR A 740 -17.97 -37.59 -18.23
N CYS A 741 -17.62 -37.28 -16.97
CA CYS A 741 -17.56 -38.32 -15.95
C CYS A 741 -18.97 -38.84 -15.57
N GLU A 742 -19.06 -39.92 -14.79
CA GLU A 742 -20.36 -40.45 -14.36
C GLU A 742 -21.12 -39.43 -13.48
N GLU A 743 -20.42 -38.69 -12.61
CA GLU A 743 -21.02 -37.70 -11.71
C GLU A 743 -21.66 -36.54 -12.49
N ASP A 744 -20.94 -35.98 -13.48
CA ASP A 744 -21.45 -34.91 -14.37
C ASP A 744 -22.71 -35.34 -15.12
N ARG A 745 -22.71 -36.58 -15.62
CA ARG A 745 -23.83 -37.17 -16.36
C ARG A 745 -25.03 -37.38 -15.44
N GLU A 746 -24.78 -37.83 -14.22
CA GLU A 746 -25.81 -37.99 -13.20
C GLU A 746 -26.41 -36.64 -12.81
N GLU A 747 -25.61 -35.59 -12.62
CA GLU A 747 -26.08 -34.23 -12.31
C GLU A 747 -27.06 -33.71 -13.38
N ILE A 748 -26.69 -33.84 -14.67
CA ILE A 748 -27.54 -33.42 -15.79
C ILE A 748 -28.86 -34.20 -15.79
N LEU A 749 -28.82 -35.52 -15.59
CA LEU A 749 -30.01 -36.38 -15.58
C LEU A 749 -30.94 -36.13 -14.40
N ILE A 750 -30.37 -36.01 -13.19
CA ILE A 750 -31.12 -35.68 -11.98
C ILE A 750 -31.83 -34.36 -12.21
N ARG A 751 -31.09 -33.33 -12.66
CA ARG A 751 -31.68 -32.01 -12.88
C ARG A 751 -32.77 -32.02 -13.93
N ALA A 752 -32.57 -32.70 -15.06
CA ALA A 752 -33.59 -32.81 -16.10
C ALA A 752 -34.87 -33.51 -15.57
N THR A 753 -34.71 -34.52 -14.72
CA THR A 753 -35.81 -35.27 -14.11
C THR A 753 -36.58 -34.42 -13.09
N GLU A 754 -35.87 -33.67 -12.24
CA GLU A 754 -36.48 -32.72 -11.29
C GLU A 754 -37.33 -31.67 -12.00
N LEU A 755 -36.77 -31.02 -13.04
CA LEU A 755 -37.45 -30.00 -13.82
C LEU A 755 -38.66 -30.57 -14.56
N MET A 756 -38.53 -31.77 -15.14
CA MET A 756 -39.64 -32.49 -15.78
C MET A 756 -40.79 -32.77 -14.80
N ASN A 757 -40.45 -33.18 -13.57
CA ASN A 757 -41.45 -33.46 -12.55
C ASN A 757 -42.18 -32.20 -12.09
N LEU A 758 -41.49 -31.06 -11.96
CA LEU A 758 -42.11 -29.77 -11.62
C LEU A 758 -43.13 -29.32 -12.68
N LEU A 759 -42.80 -29.49 -13.96
CA LEU A 759 -43.67 -29.08 -15.07
C LEU A 759 -44.97 -29.88 -15.18
N LYS A 760 -45.08 -31.05 -14.54
CA LYS A 760 -46.35 -31.80 -14.43
C LYS A 760 -47.42 -31.01 -13.70
N THR A 761 -47.02 -30.07 -12.83
CA THR A 761 -47.90 -29.17 -12.09
C THR A 761 -47.46 -27.72 -12.31
N PRO A 762 -47.84 -27.08 -13.45
CA PRO A 762 -47.35 -25.76 -13.83
C PRO A 762 -47.60 -24.65 -12.79
N SER A 763 -48.74 -24.70 -12.09
CA SER A 763 -49.08 -23.76 -11.01
C SER A 763 -48.11 -23.85 -9.83
N VAL A 764 -47.71 -25.06 -9.44
CA VAL A 764 -46.70 -25.30 -8.39
C VAL A 764 -45.33 -24.87 -8.87
N ALA A 765 -44.97 -25.16 -10.13
CA ALA A 765 -43.71 -24.72 -10.72
C ALA A 765 -43.58 -23.19 -10.70
N GLN A 766 -44.64 -22.46 -11.08
CA GLN A 766 -44.65 -20.99 -11.05
C GLN A 766 -44.42 -20.45 -9.63
N PHE A 767 -45.03 -21.08 -8.61
CA PHE A 767 -44.84 -20.70 -7.20
C PHE A 767 -43.44 -21.01 -6.69
N VAL A 768 -42.89 -22.18 -7.03
CA VAL A 768 -41.52 -22.60 -6.65
C VAL A 768 -40.46 -21.69 -7.28
N PHE A 769 -40.67 -21.26 -8.54
CA PHE A 769 -39.72 -20.41 -9.26
C PHE A 769 -39.93 -18.90 -9.05
N THR A 770 -41.04 -18.49 -8.43
CA THR A 770 -41.36 -17.08 -8.17
C THR A 770 -41.98 -16.93 -6.78
N PRO A 771 -41.22 -17.19 -5.70
CA PRO A 771 -41.74 -17.04 -4.35
C PRO A 771 -42.11 -15.57 -4.07
N PRO A 772 -43.19 -15.29 -3.32
CA PRO A 772 -43.56 -13.92 -2.96
C PRO A 772 -42.45 -13.26 -2.12
N VAL A 773 -42.22 -11.96 -2.35
CA VAL A 773 -41.10 -11.15 -1.81
C VAL A 773 -40.92 -11.28 -0.28
N ASN A 774 -42.00 -11.54 0.47
CA ASN A 774 -41.98 -11.71 1.93
C ASN A 774 -41.36 -13.05 2.42
N VAL A 775 -41.21 -14.05 1.54
CA VAL A 775 -40.61 -15.36 1.85
C VAL A 775 -39.14 -15.43 1.39
N ALA A 776 -38.74 -14.55 0.47
CA ALA A 776 -37.39 -14.49 -0.10
C ALA A 776 -36.31 -13.97 0.88
N THR A 777 -36.69 -13.43 2.04
CA THR A 777 -35.77 -12.85 3.04
C THR A 777 -35.16 -13.88 4.00
N THR A 778 -35.66 -15.12 4.04
CA THR A 778 -34.97 -16.18 4.78
C THR A 778 -33.76 -16.66 3.97
N THR A 779 -32.58 -16.57 4.57
CA THR A 779 -31.23 -16.87 4.07
C THR A 779 -31.00 -18.26 3.44
N LEU A 780 -32.04 -19.09 3.30
CA LEU A 780 -31.95 -20.50 2.89
C LEU A 780 -32.07 -20.75 1.38
N GLN A 781 -32.30 -19.73 0.55
CA GLN A 781 -32.72 -19.89 -0.85
C GLN A 781 -31.79 -19.16 -1.83
N ARG A 782 -30.47 -19.27 -1.63
CA ARG A 782 -29.46 -18.54 -2.43
C ARG A 782 -29.03 -19.20 -3.74
N ASP A 783 -29.34 -20.47 -3.94
CA ASP A 783 -28.93 -21.20 -5.16
C ASP A 783 -30.07 -22.09 -5.65
N ALA A 784 -30.68 -21.79 -6.80
CA ALA A 784 -31.72 -22.64 -7.38
C ALA A 784 -31.21 -24.05 -7.75
N ASN A 785 -29.89 -24.22 -7.86
CA ASN A 785 -29.25 -25.52 -8.10
C ASN A 785 -29.14 -26.35 -6.80
N ALA A 786 -28.95 -25.72 -5.65
CA ALA A 786 -28.90 -26.39 -4.35
C ALA A 786 -30.24 -26.44 -3.60
N SER A 787 -31.17 -25.51 -3.87
CA SER A 787 -32.41 -25.33 -3.12
C SER A 787 -33.63 -26.06 -3.72
N LEU A 788 -33.60 -26.44 -5.00
CA LEU A 788 -34.70 -27.16 -5.65
C LEU A 788 -34.95 -28.55 -5.04
N PRO A 789 -33.93 -29.37 -4.71
CA PRO A 789 -34.14 -30.67 -4.05
C PRO A 789 -34.79 -30.51 -2.67
N PHE A 790 -34.48 -29.43 -1.97
CA PHE A 790 -35.05 -29.12 -0.65
C PHE A 790 -36.50 -28.61 -0.76
N ALA A 791 -36.79 -27.72 -1.72
CA ALA A 791 -38.14 -27.25 -2.01
C ALA A 791 -39.05 -28.41 -2.49
N LEU A 792 -38.53 -29.30 -3.35
CA LEU A 792 -39.22 -30.51 -3.78
C LEU A 792 -39.49 -31.50 -2.64
N ARG A 793 -38.56 -31.65 -1.68
CA ARG A 793 -38.80 -32.43 -0.45
C ARG A 793 -39.87 -31.80 0.43
N ILE A 794 -39.89 -30.48 0.58
CA ILE A 794 -40.92 -29.78 1.37
C ILE A 794 -42.29 -29.94 0.71
N VAL A 795 -42.39 -29.72 -0.60
CA VAL A 795 -43.64 -29.88 -1.36
C VAL A 795 -44.12 -31.32 -1.35
N SER A 796 -43.21 -32.31 -1.49
CA SER A 796 -43.57 -33.73 -1.37
C SER A 796 -44.08 -34.08 0.03
N ARG A 797 -43.43 -33.58 1.10
CA ARG A 797 -43.90 -33.77 2.48
C ARG A 797 -45.25 -33.10 2.76
N LEU A 798 -45.51 -31.94 2.16
CA LEU A 798 -46.79 -31.24 2.31
C LEU A 798 -47.92 -31.93 1.53
N LEU A 799 -47.61 -32.51 0.36
CA LEU A 799 -48.56 -33.30 -0.42
C LEU A 799 -48.83 -34.68 0.21
N GLU A 800 -47.83 -35.31 0.82
CA GLU A 800 -47.98 -36.57 1.57
C GLU A 800 -48.67 -36.37 2.93
N GLY A 801 -48.50 -35.20 3.56
CA GLY A 801 -49.14 -34.84 4.84
C GLY A 801 -50.63 -34.51 4.78
N GLY A 802 -51.24 -34.45 3.59
CA GLY A 802 -52.67 -34.16 3.40
C GLY A 802 -53.63 -35.29 3.78
N THR A 803 -53.12 -36.49 4.06
CA THR A 803 -53.92 -37.62 4.52
C THR A 803 -53.62 -37.95 5.98
N GLY A 804 -54.27 -37.19 6.87
CA GLY A 804 -54.55 -37.63 8.23
C GLY A 804 -53.71 -36.95 9.30
N PHE A 805 -54.17 -35.82 9.81
CA PHE A 805 -54.08 -35.50 11.24
C PHE A 805 -55.32 -34.69 11.64
N MET A 806 -56.26 -35.36 12.31
CA MET A 806 -57.32 -34.72 13.10
C MET A 806 -56.70 -34.10 14.36
N PRO A 807 -57.22 -32.96 14.85
CA PRO A 807 -56.62 -32.22 15.94
C PRO A 807 -56.93 -32.86 17.30
N GLY A 808 -55.89 -33.01 18.12
CA GLY A 808 -55.96 -33.28 19.56
C GLY A 808 -55.00 -32.35 20.27
#